data_AF-A0A427XU54-F1
#
_entry.id   AF-A0A427XU54-F1
#
_cell.length_a   1.000
_cell.length_b   1.000
_cell.length_c   1.000
_cell.angle_alpha   90.00
_cell.angle_beta   90.00
_cell.angle_gamma   90.00
#
_symmetry.space_group_name_H-M   'P 1'
#
loop_
_entity.id
_entity.type
_entity.pdbx_description
1 polymer ?
#
loop_
_entity_poly.entity_id
_entity_poly.type
_entity_poly.pdbx_seq_one_letter_code
_entity_poly.pdbx_strand_id
1 'polypeptide(L)'
;MIRSQPPAGMVEVELRAPPPVMTRGGSKQRPLPYGIAHGWQAPAFHKLDHADGSKQRNLVNHQQTAVPGKKRGQQIMADDSGSSDEDEQLPSDTTPTRPTASTVSLTATPSTPSLGSYTVSTASPSLGPRSPSFCSSVELASQSKAAAKSAKRRARKELNKDKRRAEAAAANTKLASNKQHPPAQPWETALDNLVCPPSTSRASRASWESVHAFKVPQDRQLLLESSSPVPALAFDATHNVASAIVERLVAAYGGWSITFSDPAYRMFITVDKAAAMSFKVVGGMLNPVAVVFGDPVCHPDRLESAIHEFRAFCRANGWRSAFVGVREHVVKFADKKRWTSVEFAVEQVVDPVTNDILNGAAGGSTGKRMMLVAKKLAKDNVLRMYNPADGVDPVLQAFLQGVYDRCYASKEAAKGDTSAYSTKLHLFDLPHLMTYFYTVGDDGLPNGMAGLMQVGPGQYLLDPVVAAPGAPPGTSDFLTLAAMGYLRRMGVRHMSFGLEPLREVGEIRNIRNTFVADTRLINAASYDAFGFAGKKILHDKFHPDPERKIRTFLILGSRNPLTQADGAVAICRATHLKASPVLRRLIWLLQAAQVGRTMEGMLSRLVNKGDLRKSESSPDAPSPPSTSPAQLPQVVVTTEPQEQARPIPHR
;
A
#
# COMPACT_ATOMS: atom_id res chain seq x y z
N MET A 1 -30.75 -35.38 -57.70
CA MET A 1 -29.85 -34.24 -57.96
C MET A 1 -29.14 -33.88 -56.66
N ILE A 2 -27.80 -33.96 -56.71
CA ILE A 2 -26.77 -33.30 -55.89
C ILE A 2 -26.73 -33.60 -54.38
N ARG A 3 -25.77 -34.47 -54.04
CA ARG A 3 -25.06 -34.59 -52.75
C ARG A 3 -24.03 -33.47 -52.61
N SER A 4 -23.71 -33.05 -51.39
CA SER A 4 -22.35 -32.62 -51.01
C SER A 4 -22.09 -32.85 -49.52
N GLN A 5 -20.92 -33.44 -49.24
CA GLN A 5 -20.37 -33.86 -47.94
C GLN A 5 -19.92 -32.67 -47.05
N PRO A 6 -19.73 -32.88 -45.73
CA PRO A 6 -18.87 -32.04 -44.91
C PRO A 6 -17.41 -32.56 -44.88
N PRO A 7 -16.42 -31.67 -44.62
CA PRO A 7 -15.00 -31.99 -44.75
C PRO A 7 -14.41 -32.70 -43.53
N ALA A 8 -13.38 -33.50 -43.81
CA ALA A 8 -12.53 -34.22 -42.87
C ALA A 8 -11.53 -33.29 -42.16
N GLY A 9 -11.23 -33.60 -40.89
CA GLY A 9 -10.05 -33.08 -40.21
C GLY A 9 -10.25 -32.65 -38.75
N MET A 10 -10.57 -33.58 -37.85
CA MET A 10 -10.25 -33.43 -36.42
C MET A 10 -9.71 -34.75 -35.89
N VAL A 11 -8.49 -34.68 -35.36
CA VAL A 11 -7.80 -35.77 -34.65
C VAL A 11 -8.45 -35.89 -33.28
N GLU A 12 -9.16 -36.99 -33.07
CA GLU A 12 -9.78 -37.33 -31.79
C GLU A 12 -8.73 -38.01 -30.90
N VAL A 13 -8.36 -37.34 -29.79
CA VAL A 13 -7.48 -37.91 -28.76
C VAL A 13 -8.37 -38.71 -27.81
N GLU A 14 -8.29 -40.03 -27.93
CA GLU A 14 -9.01 -41.02 -27.12
C GLU A 14 -8.45 -41.05 -25.68
N LEU A 15 -9.12 -40.39 -24.75
CA LEU A 15 -8.86 -40.52 -23.31
C LEU A 15 -9.64 -41.72 -22.75
N ARG A 16 -8.92 -42.83 -22.51
CA ARG A 16 -9.42 -44.03 -21.81
C ARG A 16 -9.92 -43.68 -20.40
N ALA A 17 -11.18 -43.96 -20.13
CA ALA A 17 -11.73 -44.04 -18.77
C ALA A 17 -11.27 -45.32 -18.05
N PRO A 18 -10.96 -45.28 -16.73
CA PRO A 18 -10.69 -46.47 -15.94
C PRO A 18 -12.00 -47.22 -15.58
N PRO A 19 -11.94 -48.55 -15.37
CA PRO A 19 -13.14 -49.38 -15.15
C PRO A 19 -13.75 -49.20 -13.75
N PRO A 20 -15.05 -49.51 -13.58
CA PRO A 20 -15.76 -49.33 -12.32
C PRO A 20 -15.44 -50.43 -11.31
N VAL A 21 -15.19 -50.03 -10.07
CA VAL A 21 -15.02 -50.92 -8.91
C VAL A 21 -16.40 -51.37 -8.43
N MET A 22 -16.59 -52.70 -8.38
CA MET A 22 -17.72 -53.36 -7.74
C MET A 22 -17.75 -53.09 -6.22
N THR A 23 -18.88 -52.63 -5.68
CA THR A 23 -19.21 -52.74 -4.25
C THR A 23 -20.44 -53.61 -4.07
N ARG A 24 -20.27 -54.74 -3.37
CA ARG A 24 -21.31 -55.67 -2.93
C ARG A 24 -21.62 -55.45 -1.44
N GLY A 25 -22.92 -55.42 -1.10
CA GLY A 25 -23.50 -55.71 0.22
C GLY A 25 -23.29 -54.63 1.29
N GLY A 26 -24.28 -54.10 2.00
CA GLY A 26 -25.58 -54.62 2.37
C GLY A 26 -25.61 -54.84 3.89
N SER A 27 -26.26 -53.95 4.65
CA SER A 27 -27.12 -54.31 5.79
C SER A 27 -27.65 -53.06 6.51
N LYS A 28 -28.93 -53.18 6.88
CA LYS A 28 -29.71 -52.26 7.70
C LYS A 28 -29.27 -52.40 9.16
N GLN A 29 -29.22 -51.29 9.92
CA GLN A 29 -29.74 -51.26 11.29
C GLN A 29 -29.97 -49.82 11.78
N ARG A 30 -31.10 -49.64 12.47
CA ARG A 30 -31.59 -48.41 13.11
C ARG A 30 -31.11 -48.36 14.59
N PRO A 31 -31.32 -47.24 15.32
CA PRO A 31 -30.41 -46.70 16.32
C PRO A 31 -30.79 -47.05 17.78
N LEU A 32 -29.95 -46.63 18.75
CA LEU A 32 -30.23 -46.04 20.09
C LEU A 32 -28.93 -46.11 20.98
N PRO A 33 -28.86 -45.56 22.22
CA PRO A 33 -28.19 -44.27 22.50
C PRO A 33 -27.21 -44.29 23.73
N TYR A 34 -26.71 -43.11 24.11
CA TYR A 34 -26.08 -42.73 25.40
C TYR A 34 -24.77 -43.40 25.86
N GLY A 35 -23.84 -42.58 26.37
CA GLY A 35 -22.75 -43.05 27.24
C GLY A 35 -21.60 -42.07 27.43
N ILE A 36 -21.73 -41.19 28.43
CA ILE A 36 -20.63 -40.40 29.02
C ILE A 36 -19.77 -41.34 29.88
N ALA A 37 -18.43 -41.31 29.77
CA ALA A 37 -17.51 -41.45 30.91
C ALA A 37 -16.02 -41.28 30.52
N HIS A 38 -15.39 -40.30 31.16
CA HIS A 38 -14.05 -40.24 31.74
C HIS A 38 -12.84 -40.96 31.08
N GLY A 39 -11.82 -40.14 30.77
CA GLY A 39 -10.61 -40.05 31.60
C GLY A 39 -9.43 -40.94 31.22
N TRP A 40 -8.43 -40.39 30.52
CA TRP A 40 -7.08 -40.94 30.39
C TRP A 40 -6.10 -39.74 30.40
N GLN A 41 -5.32 -39.50 31.46
CA GLN A 41 -4.04 -40.14 31.82
C GLN A 41 -3.05 -40.28 30.65
N ALA A 42 -1.95 -39.52 30.78
CA ALA A 42 -0.77 -39.56 29.93
C ALA A 42 -0.02 -40.89 30.05
N PRO A 43 0.77 -41.26 29.03
CA PRO A 43 1.89 -42.16 29.24
C PRO A 43 3.23 -41.50 28.87
N ALA A 44 4.18 -41.66 29.78
CA ALA A 44 5.60 -41.54 29.54
C ALA A 44 6.15 -42.88 29.02
N PHE A 45 7.03 -42.78 28.03
CA PHE A 45 8.19 -43.62 27.68
C PHE A 45 8.10 -45.16 27.71
N HIS A 46 8.44 -45.75 26.55
CA HIS A 46 9.20 -47.00 26.50
C HIS A 46 10.43 -46.84 25.58
N LYS A 47 11.59 -47.22 26.13
CA LYS A 47 12.88 -47.48 25.47
C LYS A 47 12.78 -48.70 24.55
N LEU A 48 13.59 -48.72 23.50
CA LEU A 48 14.26 -49.93 23.00
C LEU A 48 15.63 -49.55 22.44
N ASP A 49 16.65 -50.27 22.91
CA ASP A 49 18.06 -50.29 22.48
C ASP A 49 18.19 -50.91 21.06
N HIS A 50 19.29 -50.95 20.29
CA HIS A 50 20.74 -50.89 20.53
C HIS A 50 21.49 -50.65 19.19
N ALA A 51 22.72 -50.13 19.32
CA ALA A 51 23.93 -50.45 18.52
C ALA A 51 24.18 -49.68 17.19
N ASP A 52 25.39 -49.23 16.84
CA ASP A 52 26.74 -49.14 17.44
C ASP A 52 27.57 -48.22 16.50
N GLY A 53 28.72 -47.70 16.95
CA GLY A 53 29.78 -47.24 16.01
C GLY A 53 30.28 -45.80 16.10
N SER A 54 30.92 -45.46 17.22
CA SER A 54 32.21 -44.76 17.32
C SER A 54 32.56 -43.56 16.39
N LYS A 55 32.85 -42.37 16.98
CA LYS A 55 34.22 -41.84 17.19
C LYS A 55 34.23 -40.38 17.65
N GLN A 56 34.73 -40.21 18.88
CA GLN A 56 35.46 -39.10 19.50
C GLN A 56 35.92 -37.93 18.59
N ARG A 57 35.72 -36.67 19.03
CA ARG A 57 36.71 -35.86 19.78
C ARG A 57 36.20 -34.45 20.13
N ASN A 58 36.78 -33.95 21.22
CA ASN A 58 36.48 -32.74 22.00
C ASN A 58 36.90 -31.41 21.36
N LEU A 59 36.35 -30.32 21.92
CA LEU A 59 36.93 -28.99 22.31
C LEU A 59 35.93 -27.87 21.94
N VAL A 60 35.18 -27.25 22.87
CA VAL A 60 35.60 -26.23 23.87
C VAL A 60 36.49 -25.14 23.22
N ASN A 61 35.98 -23.93 22.95
CA ASN A 61 35.89 -22.81 23.90
C ASN A 61 35.37 -21.49 23.27
N HIS A 62 35.05 -20.56 24.17
CA HIS A 62 34.57 -19.17 24.05
C HIS A 62 35.25 -18.20 23.06
N GLN A 63 34.48 -17.19 22.60
CA GLN A 63 34.60 -15.73 22.91
C GLN A 63 33.67 -14.93 21.95
N GLN A 64 32.62 -14.25 22.41
CA GLN A 64 32.56 -12.85 22.90
C GLN A 64 33.06 -11.75 21.95
N THR A 65 32.06 -11.04 21.37
CA THR A 65 31.88 -9.58 21.25
C THR A 65 33.01 -8.67 20.73
N ALA A 66 32.72 -7.94 19.65
CA ALA A 66 33.00 -6.49 19.55
C ALA A 66 32.20 -5.80 18.43
N VAL A 67 31.66 -4.63 18.77
CA VAL A 67 31.03 -3.61 17.90
C VAL A 67 32.13 -2.73 17.29
N PRO A 68 31.94 -2.13 16.09
CA PRO A 68 32.67 -0.90 15.76
C PRO A 68 31.74 0.30 15.59
N GLY A 69 32.08 1.35 16.33
CA GLY A 69 31.53 2.69 16.22
C GLY A 69 32.12 3.49 15.06
N LYS A 70 31.35 4.49 14.65
CA LYS A 70 31.69 5.53 13.68
C LYS A 70 32.92 6.35 14.10
N LYS A 71 33.80 6.66 13.13
CA LYS A 71 34.61 7.89 13.13
C LYS A 71 34.58 8.57 11.76
N ARG A 72 34.46 9.90 11.83
CA ARG A 72 34.69 10.91 10.78
C ARG A 72 36.20 11.19 10.66
N GLY A 73 36.64 11.61 9.47
CA GLY A 73 37.91 12.29 9.18
C GLY A 73 38.24 12.17 7.68
N GLN A 74 37.94 13.18 6.86
CA GLN A 74 38.88 14.18 6.32
C GLN A 74 40.00 13.64 5.41
N GLN A 75 39.72 13.69 4.10
CA GLN A 75 40.46 14.41 3.04
C GLN A 75 42.00 14.47 3.11
N ILE A 76 42.69 13.77 2.20
CA ILE A 76 43.97 14.18 1.57
C ILE A 76 44.01 13.69 0.09
N MET A 77 44.48 14.57 -0.79
CA MET A 77 44.77 14.42 -2.22
C MET A 77 46.17 13.82 -2.47
N ALA A 78 46.33 13.04 -3.55
CA ALA A 78 47.51 12.88 -4.44
C ALA A 78 47.36 11.50 -5.13
N ASP A 79 47.07 11.44 -6.43
CA ASP A 79 47.99 11.53 -7.59
C ASP A 79 48.89 10.29 -7.78
N ASP A 80 48.69 9.71 -8.98
CA ASP A 80 49.68 9.23 -9.94
C ASP A 80 49.98 7.73 -10.14
N SER A 81 49.81 7.35 -11.43
CA SER A 81 50.65 6.48 -12.27
C SER A 81 50.64 4.93 -12.20
N GLY A 82 50.65 4.35 -13.42
CA GLY A 82 51.24 3.05 -13.79
C GLY A 82 50.28 1.85 -13.78
N SER A 83 49.71 1.37 -14.90
CA SER A 83 50.28 0.65 -16.05
C SER A 83 50.61 -0.83 -15.80
N SER A 84 50.25 -1.65 -16.80
CA SER A 84 50.72 -3.03 -17.13
C SER A 84 50.39 -4.14 -16.12
N ASP A 85 50.12 -5.38 -16.49
CA ASP A 85 49.83 -6.09 -17.74
C ASP A 85 49.37 -7.51 -17.32
N GLU A 86 48.69 -8.22 -18.23
CA GLU A 86 48.68 -9.70 -18.40
C GLU A 86 48.26 -10.62 -17.22
N ASP A 87 47.17 -11.38 -17.41
CA ASP A 87 47.29 -12.84 -17.52
C ASP A 87 46.00 -13.52 -18.07
N GLU A 88 46.20 -14.02 -19.29
CA GLU A 88 45.72 -15.25 -19.90
C GLU A 88 44.93 -16.26 -19.02
N GLN A 89 43.75 -16.69 -19.51
CA GLN A 89 43.34 -18.11 -19.55
C GLN A 89 41.99 -18.32 -20.31
N LEU A 90 42.11 -18.81 -21.54
CA LEU A 90 41.15 -19.69 -22.27
C LEU A 90 41.33 -21.15 -21.76
N PRO A 91 40.52 -22.19 -22.11
CA PRO A 91 39.68 -22.39 -23.31
C PRO A 91 38.25 -22.92 -22.96
N SER A 92 37.31 -23.31 -23.83
CA SER A 92 37.37 -24.04 -25.10
C SER A 92 36.03 -24.03 -25.85
N ASP A 93 36.16 -24.18 -27.16
CA ASP A 93 35.20 -24.33 -28.27
C ASP A 93 33.90 -25.16 -28.06
N THR A 94 32.86 -24.77 -28.81
CA THR A 94 32.22 -25.63 -29.84
C THR A 94 31.19 -24.86 -30.70
N THR A 95 31.56 -24.56 -31.95
CA THR A 95 30.68 -24.35 -33.14
C THR A 95 30.35 -25.71 -33.80
N PRO A 96 29.51 -25.87 -34.87
CA PRO A 96 29.00 -24.90 -35.86
C PRO A 96 27.48 -25.03 -36.19
N THR A 97 26.81 -24.08 -36.86
CA THR A 97 26.59 -24.12 -38.32
C THR A 97 25.88 -22.85 -38.85
N ARG A 98 26.37 -22.32 -39.98
CA ARG A 98 25.74 -21.36 -40.93
C ARG A 98 25.49 -22.16 -42.25
N PRO A 99 24.61 -21.78 -43.21
CA PRO A 99 24.68 -20.54 -44.02
C PRO A 99 23.26 -19.92 -44.21
N THR A 100 23.01 -18.71 -44.72
CA THR A 100 23.34 -18.15 -46.04
C THR A 100 23.12 -16.63 -46.04
N ALA A 101 23.76 -15.95 -46.99
CA ALA A 101 23.73 -14.51 -47.23
C ALA A 101 22.63 -14.09 -48.20
N SER A 102 22.20 -12.83 -48.12
CA SER A 102 21.77 -12.04 -49.28
C SER A 102 21.97 -10.55 -49.00
N THR A 103 22.79 -9.95 -49.86
CA THR A 103 23.27 -8.57 -49.88
C THR A 103 22.31 -7.71 -50.71
N VAL A 104 21.93 -6.53 -50.22
CA VAL A 104 21.34 -5.46 -51.04
C VAL A 104 22.12 -4.18 -50.77
N SER A 105 22.77 -3.67 -51.81
CA SER A 105 23.50 -2.41 -51.83
C SER A 105 22.55 -1.25 -52.15
N LEU A 106 22.62 -0.17 -51.37
CA LEU A 106 22.08 1.13 -51.74
C LEU A 106 23.16 2.20 -51.55
N THR A 107 23.51 2.82 -52.67
CA THR A 107 24.41 3.96 -52.84
C THR A 107 23.71 5.25 -52.43
N ALA A 108 24.35 6.04 -51.56
CA ALA A 108 24.03 7.46 -51.38
C ALA A 108 25.29 8.24 -50.99
N THR A 109 25.67 9.18 -51.85
CA THR A 109 26.75 10.16 -51.69
C THR A 109 26.29 11.37 -50.86
N PRO A 110 27.15 11.98 -50.04
CA PRO A 110 26.93 13.34 -49.56
C PRO A 110 27.88 14.35 -50.23
N SER A 111 27.32 15.48 -50.63
CA SER A 111 27.99 16.64 -51.21
C SER A 111 28.38 17.67 -50.12
N THR A 112 29.63 18.13 -50.18
CA THR A 112 30.19 19.23 -49.38
C THR A 112 30.36 20.46 -50.29
N PRO A 113 30.02 21.69 -49.86
CA PRO A 113 30.36 22.90 -50.60
C PRO A 113 31.68 23.51 -50.10
N SER A 114 32.57 23.84 -51.05
CA SER A 114 33.86 24.51 -50.83
C SER A 114 33.74 26.04 -50.91
N LEU A 115 34.65 26.70 -50.18
CA LEU A 115 34.75 28.14 -49.99
C LEU A 115 35.17 28.91 -51.25
N GLY A 116 34.52 30.06 -51.47
CA GLY A 116 34.86 31.05 -52.48
C GLY A 116 36.05 31.93 -52.10
N SER A 117 36.90 32.16 -53.09
CA SER A 117 38.08 33.04 -53.11
C SER A 117 37.68 34.51 -53.35
N TYR A 118 38.35 35.43 -52.65
CA TYR A 118 38.40 36.84 -53.04
C TYR A 118 39.86 37.28 -53.15
N THR A 119 40.21 37.76 -54.33
CA THR A 119 41.51 38.32 -54.73
C THR A 119 41.62 39.77 -54.25
N VAL A 120 42.77 40.11 -53.66
CA VAL A 120 43.13 41.47 -53.23
C VAL A 120 43.98 42.12 -54.32
N SER A 121 43.56 43.29 -54.77
CA SER A 121 44.25 44.13 -55.76
C SER A 121 45.22 45.09 -55.07
N THR A 122 46.47 45.10 -55.54
CA THR A 122 47.55 45.97 -55.09
C THR A 122 47.67 47.19 -56.01
N ALA A 123 47.75 48.38 -55.43
CA ALA A 123 48.26 49.57 -56.11
C ALA A 123 48.96 50.49 -55.09
N SER A 124 50.26 50.69 -55.28
CA SER A 124 51.07 51.79 -54.73
C SER A 124 50.73 53.10 -55.46
N PRO A 125 51.01 54.31 -54.93
CA PRO A 125 52.38 54.85 -55.05
C PRO A 125 52.85 55.90 -53.99
N SER A 126 54.18 56.08 -54.03
CA SER A 126 54.96 57.32 -53.91
C SER A 126 55.16 58.04 -52.56
N LEU A 127 56.45 58.29 -52.33
CA LEU A 127 57.11 59.03 -51.25
C LEU A 127 57.02 60.56 -51.43
N GLY A 128 56.92 61.27 -50.31
CA GLY A 128 57.20 62.72 -50.19
C GLY A 128 57.47 63.10 -48.73
N PRO A 129 58.32 64.10 -48.42
CA PRO A 129 59.15 64.07 -47.22
C PRO A 129 58.77 65.07 -46.09
N ARG A 130 59.11 64.66 -44.86
CA ARG A 130 59.66 65.42 -43.70
C ARG A 130 58.85 66.53 -42.98
N SER A 131 58.76 66.32 -41.65
CA SER A 131 58.81 67.30 -40.51
C SER A 131 57.46 67.81 -39.94
N PRO A 132 57.42 68.45 -38.74
CA PRO A 132 57.39 67.77 -37.43
C PRO A 132 56.26 68.29 -36.51
N SER A 133 55.70 67.44 -35.63
CA SER A 133 55.17 67.79 -34.29
C SER A 133 54.42 66.61 -33.68
N PHE A 134 55.18 65.72 -33.04
CA PHE A 134 54.68 64.58 -32.27
C PHE A 134 54.54 65.02 -30.81
N CYS A 135 53.33 65.40 -30.38
CA CYS A 135 52.85 65.30 -28.99
C CYS A 135 51.41 65.85 -28.85
N SER A 136 50.41 65.08 -29.29
CA SER A 136 49.01 65.21 -28.81
C SER A 136 48.09 64.07 -29.32
N SER A 137 48.48 63.34 -30.37
CA SER A 137 47.61 62.37 -31.06
C SER A 137 47.46 61.00 -30.37
N VAL A 138 48.35 60.63 -29.45
CA VAL A 138 48.27 59.34 -28.73
C VAL A 138 47.17 59.34 -27.65
N GLU A 139 46.88 60.51 -27.07
CA GLU A 139 45.81 60.67 -26.06
C GLU A 139 44.41 60.64 -26.68
N LEU A 140 44.20 61.27 -27.84
CA LEU A 140 42.92 61.22 -28.55
C LEU A 140 42.62 59.79 -29.09
N ALA A 141 43.64 59.07 -29.54
CA ALA A 141 43.47 57.68 -29.99
C ALA A 141 43.20 56.70 -28.83
N SER A 142 43.77 56.94 -27.64
CA SER A 142 43.51 56.14 -26.44
C SER A 142 42.12 56.41 -25.85
N GLN A 143 41.69 57.68 -25.83
CA GLN A 143 40.34 58.08 -25.45
C GLN A 143 39.27 57.53 -26.40
N SER A 144 39.55 57.50 -27.72
CA SER A 144 38.67 56.88 -28.73
C SER A 144 38.51 55.36 -28.52
N LYS A 145 39.60 54.65 -28.25
CA LYS A 145 39.54 53.20 -27.93
C LYS A 145 38.79 52.91 -26.63
N ALA A 146 38.96 53.77 -25.61
CA ALA A 146 38.22 53.65 -24.35
C ALA A 146 36.71 53.91 -24.55
N ALA A 147 36.34 54.93 -25.33
CA ALA A 147 34.96 55.23 -25.69
C ALA A 147 34.32 54.09 -26.49
N ALA A 148 35.01 53.54 -27.48
CA ALA A 148 34.54 52.39 -28.26
C ALA A 148 34.34 51.13 -27.40
N LYS A 149 35.26 50.86 -26.45
CA LYS A 149 35.14 49.73 -25.51
C LYS A 149 33.98 49.93 -24.52
N SER A 150 33.75 51.16 -24.08
CA SER A 150 32.60 51.54 -23.24
C SER A 150 31.27 51.37 -23.99
N ALA A 151 31.19 51.83 -25.23
CA ALA A 151 30.02 51.66 -26.10
C ALA A 151 29.71 50.18 -26.36
N LYS A 152 30.73 49.36 -26.65
CA LYS A 152 30.57 47.90 -26.83
C LYS A 152 30.07 47.21 -25.56
N ARG A 153 30.53 47.64 -24.37
CA ARG A 153 30.04 47.13 -23.09
C ARG A 153 28.57 47.53 -22.83
N ARG A 154 28.19 48.76 -23.15
CA ARG A 154 26.80 49.23 -23.04
C ARG A 154 25.86 48.46 -23.98
N ALA A 155 26.25 48.29 -25.25
CA ALA A 155 25.49 47.51 -26.22
C ALA A 155 25.29 46.05 -25.77
N ARG A 156 26.33 45.41 -25.21
CA ARG A 156 26.21 44.04 -24.67
C ARG A 156 25.29 43.97 -23.44
N LYS A 157 25.29 45.00 -22.58
CA LYS A 157 24.38 45.07 -21.42
C LYS A 157 22.93 45.21 -21.85
N GLU A 158 22.63 46.08 -22.82
CA GLU A 158 21.26 46.23 -23.34
C GLU A 158 20.79 44.95 -24.06
N LEU A 159 21.63 44.30 -24.87
CA LEU A 159 21.30 43.01 -25.49
C LEU A 159 20.94 41.94 -24.45
N ASN A 160 21.71 41.84 -23.37
CA ASN A 160 21.43 40.89 -22.29
C ASN A 160 20.15 41.24 -21.52
N LYS A 161 19.84 42.53 -21.36
CA LYS A 161 18.62 43.01 -20.71
C LYS A 161 17.39 42.73 -21.57
N ASP A 162 17.48 42.92 -22.89
CA ASP A 162 16.42 42.60 -23.84
C ASP A 162 16.19 41.10 -23.93
N LYS A 163 17.27 40.28 -23.91
CA LYS A 163 17.15 38.82 -23.80
C LYS A 163 16.38 38.41 -22.54
N ARG A 164 16.72 38.99 -21.37
CA ARG A 164 15.99 38.72 -20.11
C ARG A 164 14.54 39.17 -20.15
N ARG A 165 14.24 40.32 -20.78
CA ARG A 165 12.86 40.80 -20.97
C ARG A 165 12.08 39.88 -21.89
N ALA A 166 12.68 39.39 -22.98
CA ALA A 166 12.07 38.43 -23.88
C ALA A 166 11.82 37.08 -23.19
N GLU A 167 12.77 36.58 -22.39
CA GLU A 167 12.59 35.37 -21.58
C GLU A 167 11.48 35.53 -20.52
N ALA A 168 11.41 36.68 -19.85
CA ALA A 168 10.35 36.99 -18.88
C ALA A 168 8.97 37.14 -19.56
N ALA A 169 8.91 37.80 -20.72
CA ALA A 169 7.68 37.91 -21.51
C ALA A 169 7.22 36.54 -22.00
N ALA A 170 8.13 35.71 -22.52
CA ALA A 170 7.82 34.34 -22.92
C ALA A 170 7.37 33.46 -21.74
N ALA A 171 7.97 33.64 -20.56
CA ALA A 171 7.54 32.97 -19.34
C ALA A 171 6.14 33.42 -18.91
N ASN A 172 5.82 34.71 -18.98
CA ASN A 172 4.49 35.25 -18.67
C ASN A 172 3.42 34.79 -19.66
N THR A 173 3.74 34.75 -20.97
CA THR A 173 2.82 34.21 -22.00
C THR A 173 2.56 32.72 -21.77
N LYS A 174 3.59 31.93 -21.43
CA LYS A 174 3.43 30.52 -21.02
C LYS A 174 2.61 30.36 -19.75
N LEU A 175 2.76 31.27 -18.78
CA LEU A 175 1.99 31.25 -17.54
C LEU A 175 0.51 31.58 -17.80
N ALA A 176 0.24 32.55 -18.69
CA ALA A 176 -1.11 32.93 -19.09
C ALA A 176 -1.82 31.83 -19.88
N SER A 177 -1.13 31.17 -20.83
CA SER A 177 -1.69 30.02 -21.55
C SER A 177 -1.93 28.81 -20.62
N ASN A 178 -1.00 28.54 -19.69
CA ASN A 178 -1.17 27.47 -18.69
C ASN A 178 -2.31 27.73 -17.70
N LYS A 179 -2.70 28.99 -17.47
CA LYS A 179 -3.87 29.31 -16.64
C LYS A 179 -5.19 28.99 -17.35
N GLN A 180 -5.24 29.08 -18.67
CA GLN A 180 -6.43 28.76 -19.46
C GLN A 180 -6.58 27.26 -19.70
N HIS A 181 -5.47 26.57 -19.96
CA HIS A 181 -5.43 25.12 -20.09
C HIS A 181 -4.22 24.58 -19.30
N PRO A 182 -4.40 24.17 -18.03
CA PRO A 182 -3.31 23.55 -17.30
C PRO A 182 -2.82 22.32 -18.08
N PRO A 183 -1.50 22.12 -18.20
CA PRO A 183 -0.97 20.95 -18.90
C PRO A 183 -1.50 19.69 -18.23
N ALA A 184 -1.90 18.71 -19.07
CA ALA A 184 -2.38 17.42 -18.59
C ALA A 184 -1.39 16.84 -17.57
N GLN A 185 -1.91 16.44 -16.42
CA GLN A 185 -1.13 15.85 -15.36
C GLN A 185 -0.62 14.47 -15.80
N PRO A 186 0.53 14.00 -15.27
CA PRO A 186 1.11 12.71 -15.67
C PRO A 186 0.15 11.52 -15.55
N TRP A 187 -0.70 11.52 -14.52
CA TRP A 187 -1.72 10.50 -14.31
C TRP A 187 -2.85 10.60 -15.34
N GLU A 188 -3.19 11.80 -15.82
CA GLU A 188 -4.18 11.97 -16.90
C GLU A 188 -3.65 11.38 -18.20
N THR A 189 -2.41 11.72 -18.58
CA THR A 189 -1.77 11.14 -19.76
C THR A 189 -1.66 9.62 -19.68
N ALA A 190 -1.32 9.08 -18.50
CA ALA A 190 -1.27 7.64 -18.30
C ALA A 190 -2.64 6.96 -18.48
N LEU A 191 -3.71 7.59 -17.97
CA LEU A 191 -5.07 7.08 -18.11
C LEU A 191 -5.66 7.30 -19.51
N ASP A 192 -5.25 8.34 -20.23
CA ASP A 192 -5.66 8.57 -21.62
C ASP A 192 -5.01 7.56 -22.57
N ASN A 193 -3.81 7.10 -22.22
CA ASN A 193 -3.10 6.02 -22.92
C ASN A 193 -3.40 4.63 -22.34
N LEU A 194 -4.41 4.50 -21.47
CA LEU A 194 -4.70 3.25 -20.79
C LEU A 194 -5.11 2.18 -21.79
N VAL A 195 -4.28 1.14 -21.90
CA VAL A 195 -4.61 -0.03 -22.73
C VAL A 195 -5.37 -1.02 -21.87
N CYS A 196 -6.65 -1.22 -22.18
CA CYS A 196 -7.40 -2.37 -21.69
C CYS A 196 -7.03 -3.56 -22.59
N PRO A 197 -6.55 -4.69 -22.05
CA PRO A 197 -6.34 -5.89 -22.84
C PRO A 197 -7.65 -6.23 -23.56
N PRO A 198 -7.59 -6.76 -24.79
CA PRO A 198 -8.79 -7.16 -25.52
C PRO A 198 -9.47 -8.28 -24.74
N SER A 199 -10.46 -7.95 -23.89
CA SER A 199 -11.34 -8.97 -23.36
C SER A 199 -12.10 -9.59 -24.53
N THR A 200 -12.40 -10.87 -24.43
CA THR A 200 -13.04 -11.69 -25.48
C THR A 200 -14.46 -11.22 -25.84
N SER A 201 -14.96 -10.14 -25.24
CA SER A 201 -16.20 -9.48 -25.64
C SER A 201 -15.92 -8.02 -26.01
N ARG A 202 -15.99 -7.72 -27.31
CA ARG A 202 -16.00 -6.34 -27.85
C ARG A 202 -17.26 -5.56 -27.43
N ALA A 203 -18.24 -6.24 -26.83
CA ALA A 203 -19.57 -5.72 -26.51
C ALA A 203 -19.69 -5.08 -25.11
N SER A 204 -18.77 -5.34 -24.18
CA SER A 204 -18.79 -4.73 -22.84
C SER A 204 -18.12 -3.34 -22.75
N ARG A 205 -17.63 -2.80 -23.88
CA ARG A 205 -17.00 -1.46 -23.95
C ARG A 205 -17.95 -0.28 -23.74
N ALA A 206 -19.21 -0.52 -23.41
CA ALA A 206 -20.22 0.51 -23.18
C ALA A 206 -21.02 0.25 -21.90
N SER A 207 -20.42 0.51 -20.74
CA SER A 207 -20.86 1.64 -19.92
C SER A 207 -19.95 1.79 -18.71
N TRP A 208 -19.51 3.02 -18.45
CA TRP A 208 -18.93 3.43 -17.16
C TRP A 208 -19.95 3.25 -16.01
N GLU A 209 -21.21 2.93 -16.34
CA GLU A 209 -22.30 2.62 -15.42
C GLU A 209 -22.24 1.16 -14.92
N SER A 210 -21.47 0.26 -15.54
CA SER A 210 -21.45 -1.17 -15.18
C SER A 210 -20.90 -1.46 -13.78
N VAL A 211 -19.94 -0.65 -13.30
CA VAL A 211 -19.40 -0.74 -11.93
C VAL A 211 -20.46 -0.37 -10.89
N HIS A 212 -21.36 0.56 -11.22
CA HIS A 212 -22.46 0.97 -10.34
C HIS A 212 -23.73 0.11 -10.52
N ALA A 213 -23.86 -0.57 -11.66
CA ALA A 213 -24.99 -1.41 -11.99
C ALA A 213 -24.67 -2.91 -11.85
N PHE A 214 -23.87 -3.29 -10.85
CA PHE A 214 -23.61 -4.70 -10.56
C PHE A 214 -24.94 -5.46 -10.44
N LYS A 215 -25.24 -6.23 -11.47
CA LYS A 215 -26.29 -7.25 -11.47
C LYS A 215 -25.57 -8.56 -11.29
N VAL A 216 -25.94 -9.30 -10.24
CA VAL A 216 -25.47 -10.68 -10.07
C VAL A 216 -25.69 -11.41 -11.41
N PRO A 217 -24.67 -12.04 -12.00
CA PRO A 217 -24.82 -12.77 -13.27
C PRO A 217 -26.00 -13.74 -13.23
N GLN A 218 -26.72 -13.91 -14.35
CA GLN A 218 -27.95 -14.73 -14.41
C GLN A 218 -27.71 -16.18 -13.99
N ASP A 219 -26.59 -16.78 -14.37
CA ASP A 219 -26.14 -18.10 -13.94
C ASP A 219 -25.95 -18.19 -12.42
N ARG A 220 -25.46 -17.11 -11.80
CA ARG A 220 -25.35 -17.01 -10.33
C ARG A 220 -26.68 -16.70 -9.66
N GLN A 221 -27.60 -15.97 -10.29
CA GLN A 221 -28.96 -15.74 -9.79
C GLN A 221 -29.74 -17.05 -9.69
N LEU A 222 -29.67 -17.92 -10.69
CA LEU A 222 -30.30 -19.24 -10.68
C LEU A 222 -29.81 -20.10 -9.50
N LEU A 223 -28.53 -19.98 -9.13
CA LEU A 223 -27.97 -20.66 -7.95
C LEU A 223 -28.47 -20.06 -6.62
N LEU A 224 -28.75 -18.76 -6.58
CA LEU A 224 -29.32 -18.07 -5.41
C LEU A 224 -30.79 -18.44 -5.18
N GLU A 225 -31.54 -18.59 -6.27
CA GLU A 225 -32.97 -18.95 -6.30
C GLU A 225 -33.22 -20.42 -6.01
N SER A 226 -32.23 -21.29 -6.22
CA SER A 226 -32.34 -22.68 -5.81
C SER A 226 -32.53 -22.75 -4.29
N SER A 227 -33.68 -23.25 -3.86
CA SER A 227 -34.04 -23.51 -2.45
C SER A 227 -33.26 -24.70 -1.87
N SER A 228 -32.20 -25.14 -2.54
CA SER A 228 -31.33 -26.19 -2.04
C SER A 228 -30.71 -25.69 -0.73
N PRO A 229 -30.93 -26.38 0.40
CA PRO A 229 -30.41 -25.94 1.68
C PRO A 229 -28.90 -25.90 1.53
N VAL A 230 -28.30 -24.72 1.63
CA VAL A 230 -26.85 -24.66 1.72
C VAL A 230 -26.54 -25.13 3.15
N PRO A 231 -26.11 -26.39 3.36
CA PRO A 231 -26.13 -26.98 4.69
C PRO A 231 -25.01 -26.41 5.57
N ALA A 232 -24.05 -25.72 4.94
CA ALA A 232 -22.97 -25.02 5.61
C ALA A 232 -23.30 -23.53 5.71
N LEU A 233 -23.23 -22.95 6.91
CA LEU A 233 -23.18 -21.50 7.09
C LEU A 233 -21.78 -20.93 6.85
N ALA A 234 -20.80 -21.78 6.50
CA ALA A 234 -19.40 -21.42 6.40
C ALA A 234 -18.73 -22.01 5.13
N PHE A 235 -18.21 -21.14 4.27
CA PHE A 235 -17.69 -21.46 2.94
C PHE A 235 -16.21 -21.08 2.81
N ASP A 236 -15.52 -21.65 1.83
CA ASP A 236 -14.26 -21.10 1.33
C ASP A 236 -14.52 -20.01 0.26
N ALA A 237 -13.47 -19.27 -0.10
CA ALA A 237 -13.55 -18.22 -1.11
C ALA A 237 -13.74 -18.72 -2.56
N THR A 238 -13.48 -20.02 -2.79
CA THR A 238 -13.66 -20.65 -4.11
C THR A 238 -15.10 -21.09 -4.36
N HIS A 239 -15.96 -21.03 -3.33
CA HIS A 239 -17.37 -21.40 -3.44
C HIS A 239 -18.17 -20.33 -4.19
N ASN A 240 -18.28 -20.49 -5.51
CA ASN A 240 -18.89 -19.53 -6.45
C ASN A 240 -20.18 -18.86 -5.97
N VAL A 241 -21.12 -19.61 -5.36
CA VAL A 241 -22.38 -19.05 -4.86
C VAL A 241 -22.17 -18.16 -3.63
N ALA A 242 -21.27 -18.54 -2.74
CA ALA A 242 -20.99 -17.78 -1.52
C ALA A 242 -20.27 -16.49 -1.88
N SER A 243 -19.29 -16.56 -2.78
CA SER A 243 -18.60 -15.39 -3.32
C SER A 243 -19.58 -14.43 -4.01
N ALA A 244 -20.52 -14.94 -4.82
CA ALA A 244 -21.55 -14.10 -5.44
C ALA A 244 -22.48 -13.39 -4.41
N ILE A 245 -22.84 -14.07 -3.32
CA ILE A 245 -23.61 -13.46 -2.22
C ILE A 245 -22.78 -12.35 -1.57
N VAL A 246 -21.52 -12.62 -1.25
CA VAL A 246 -20.59 -11.65 -0.65
C VAL A 246 -20.41 -10.44 -1.56
N GLU A 247 -20.12 -10.63 -2.86
CA GLU A 247 -19.98 -9.53 -3.83
C GLU A 247 -21.22 -8.64 -3.84
N ARG A 248 -22.42 -9.23 -3.88
CA ARG A 248 -23.69 -8.50 -3.82
C ARG A 248 -23.84 -7.71 -2.52
N LEU A 249 -23.57 -8.34 -1.38
CA LEU A 249 -23.72 -7.70 -0.07
C LEU A 249 -22.71 -6.56 0.10
N VAL A 250 -21.46 -6.73 -0.34
CA VAL A 250 -20.41 -5.71 -0.26
C VAL A 250 -20.75 -4.55 -1.18
N ALA A 251 -21.16 -4.82 -2.42
CA ALA A 251 -21.58 -3.76 -3.34
C ALA A 251 -22.77 -2.94 -2.82
N ALA A 252 -23.71 -3.58 -2.10
CA ALA A 252 -24.92 -2.94 -1.60
C ALA A 252 -24.75 -2.20 -0.27
N TYR A 253 -24.05 -2.79 0.70
CA TYR A 253 -24.00 -2.29 2.08
C TYR A 253 -22.61 -1.87 2.52
N GLY A 254 -21.60 -2.28 1.77
CA GLY A 254 -20.21 -2.14 2.14
C GLY A 254 -19.80 -2.96 3.36
N GLY A 255 -18.51 -2.91 3.64
CA GLY A 255 -17.90 -3.65 4.73
C GLY A 255 -16.41 -3.77 4.46
N TRP A 256 -15.61 -3.34 5.42
CA TRP A 256 -14.16 -3.44 5.33
C TRP A 256 -13.75 -4.89 5.58
N SER A 257 -13.48 -5.71 4.56
CA SER A 257 -12.96 -7.07 4.78
C SER A 257 -12.32 -7.66 3.51
N ILE A 258 -11.10 -7.25 3.19
CA ILE A 258 -10.31 -7.88 2.12
C ILE A 258 -10.03 -9.38 2.40
N THR A 259 -10.21 -9.84 3.63
CA THR A 259 -10.09 -11.25 4.04
C THR A 259 -11.15 -12.16 3.40
N PHE A 260 -12.15 -11.65 2.69
CA PHE A 260 -13.00 -12.50 1.84
C PHE A 260 -12.22 -13.14 0.69
N SER A 261 -11.13 -12.52 0.25
CA SER A 261 -10.23 -13.04 -0.79
C SER A 261 -9.03 -13.79 -0.21
N ASP A 262 -8.98 -14.07 1.09
CA ASP A 262 -7.90 -14.83 1.70
C ASP A 262 -8.32 -16.29 1.94
N PRO A 263 -7.65 -17.29 1.32
CA PRO A 263 -7.97 -18.71 1.49
C PRO A 263 -7.86 -19.25 2.93
N ALA A 264 -7.11 -18.56 3.80
CA ALA A 264 -7.00 -18.92 5.21
C ALA A 264 -8.26 -18.54 6.02
N TYR A 265 -9.20 -17.82 5.41
CA TYR A 265 -10.45 -17.39 6.00
C TYR A 265 -11.63 -18.13 5.38
N ARG A 266 -12.72 -18.18 6.15
CA ARG A 266 -13.99 -18.74 5.74
C ARG A 266 -15.03 -17.63 5.70
N MET A 267 -15.99 -17.76 4.80
CA MET A 267 -17.14 -16.87 4.69
C MET A 267 -18.28 -17.44 5.50
N PHE A 268 -18.70 -16.76 6.56
CA PHE A 268 -19.98 -17.03 7.20
C PHE A 268 -21.09 -16.30 6.44
N ILE A 269 -22.18 -16.97 6.10
CA ILE A 269 -23.36 -16.36 5.47
C ILE A 269 -24.59 -16.77 6.27
N THR A 270 -25.46 -15.81 6.61
CA THR A 270 -26.69 -16.09 7.34
C THR A 270 -27.66 -16.95 6.52
N VAL A 271 -28.55 -17.68 7.18
CA VAL A 271 -29.54 -18.57 6.52
C VAL A 271 -30.36 -17.84 5.45
N ASP A 272 -30.71 -16.58 5.70
CA ASP A 272 -31.48 -15.73 4.78
C ASP A 272 -30.63 -15.05 3.69
N LYS A 273 -29.31 -15.31 3.66
CA LYS A 273 -28.35 -14.74 2.71
C LYS A 273 -28.30 -13.20 2.75
N ALA A 274 -28.70 -12.59 3.87
CA ALA A 274 -28.77 -11.13 4.04
C ALA A 274 -27.54 -10.53 4.75
N ALA A 275 -26.66 -11.37 5.29
CA ALA A 275 -25.41 -10.93 5.91
C ALA A 275 -24.27 -11.91 5.64
N ALA A 276 -23.05 -11.37 5.57
CA ALA A 276 -21.83 -12.16 5.46
C ALA A 276 -20.71 -11.63 6.36
N MET A 277 -19.81 -12.51 6.81
CA MET A 277 -18.63 -12.18 7.61
C MET A 277 -17.46 -13.06 7.17
N SER A 278 -16.25 -12.50 7.04
CA SER A 278 -15.04 -13.28 6.88
C SER A 278 -14.43 -13.59 8.25
N PHE A 279 -14.14 -14.87 8.51
CA PHE A 279 -13.60 -15.29 9.80
C PHE A 279 -12.55 -16.39 9.66
N LYS A 280 -11.63 -16.45 10.64
CA LYS A 280 -10.64 -17.52 10.78
C LYS A 280 -10.74 -18.14 12.16
N VAL A 281 -10.77 -19.46 12.23
CA VAL A 281 -10.74 -20.16 13.52
C VAL A 281 -9.30 -20.43 13.88
N VAL A 282 -8.90 -19.97 15.06
CA VAL A 282 -7.57 -20.21 15.61
C VAL A 282 -7.69 -20.79 17.01
N GLY A 283 -6.68 -21.55 17.42
CA GLY A 283 -6.61 -22.02 18.80
C GLY A 283 -6.54 -20.83 19.76
N GLY A 284 -7.33 -20.86 20.83
CA GLY A 284 -7.14 -20.00 21.99
C GLY A 284 -6.22 -20.65 23.03
N MET A 285 -6.17 -20.07 24.22
CA MET A 285 -5.70 -20.69 25.45
C MET A 285 -6.72 -21.68 26.03
N LEU A 286 -8.01 -21.35 25.99
CA LEU A 286 -9.07 -22.16 26.60
C LEU A 286 -9.90 -22.88 25.54
N ASN A 287 -10.46 -22.12 24.60
CA ASN A 287 -11.28 -22.64 23.52
C ASN A 287 -10.79 -22.07 22.19
N PRO A 288 -11.03 -22.75 21.05
CA PRO A 288 -10.84 -22.12 19.75
C PRO A 288 -11.70 -20.85 19.63
N VAL A 289 -11.19 -19.87 18.90
CA VAL A 289 -11.85 -18.58 18.69
C VAL A 289 -11.99 -18.34 17.20
N ALA A 290 -13.22 -18.05 16.77
CA ALA A 290 -13.50 -17.51 15.45
C ALA A 290 -13.25 -15.99 15.47
N VAL A 291 -12.20 -15.57 14.79
CA VAL A 291 -11.82 -14.16 14.67
C VAL A 291 -12.41 -13.62 13.36
N VAL A 292 -13.37 -12.72 13.48
CA VAL A 292 -13.97 -11.99 12.35
C VAL A 292 -13.10 -10.78 12.04
N PHE A 293 -12.82 -10.56 10.76
CA PHE A 293 -12.12 -9.36 10.30
C PHE A 293 -13.11 -8.47 9.57
N GLY A 294 -13.20 -7.23 10.03
CA GLY A 294 -14.15 -6.28 9.48
C GLY A 294 -15.55 -6.37 10.05
N ASP A 295 -16.38 -5.45 9.56
CA ASP A 295 -17.80 -5.40 9.88
C ASP A 295 -18.56 -6.53 9.20
N PRO A 296 -19.65 -7.03 9.81
CA PRO A 296 -20.63 -7.83 9.10
C PRO A 296 -21.18 -7.06 7.89
N VAL A 297 -21.07 -7.64 6.71
CA VAL A 297 -21.55 -7.07 5.45
C VAL A 297 -23.05 -7.30 5.36
N CYS A 298 -23.85 -6.33 5.77
CA CYS A 298 -25.30 -6.44 5.85
C CYS A 298 -26.00 -5.08 5.92
N HIS A 299 -27.31 -5.06 5.70
CA HIS A 299 -28.12 -3.88 6.00
C HIS A 299 -27.98 -3.52 7.49
N PRO A 300 -27.89 -2.22 7.87
CA PRO A 300 -27.70 -1.81 9.27
C PRO A 300 -28.68 -2.45 10.27
N ASP A 301 -29.95 -2.60 9.89
CA ASP A 301 -31.00 -3.23 10.71
C ASP A 301 -30.76 -4.73 10.96
N ARG A 302 -29.94 -5.39 10.14
CA ARG A 302 -29.61 -6.81 10.25
C ARG A 302 -28.34 -7.06 11.06
N LEU A 303 -27.60 -6.02 11.44
CA LEU A 303 -26.32 -6.14 12.15
C LEU A 303 -26.42 -6.99 13.43
N GLU A 304 -27.37 -6.65 14.30
CA GLU A 304 -27.55 -7.35 15.58
C GLU A 304 -27.96 -8.81 15.35
N SER A 305 -28.91 -9.08 14.44
CA SER A 305 -29.30 -10.45 14.08
C SER A 305 -28.15 -11.27 13.50
N ALA A 306 -27.34 -10.68 12.60
CA ALA A 306 -26.22 -11.35 11.96
C ALA A 306 -25.15 -11.77 12.98
N ILE A 307 -24.79 -10.86 13.91
CA ILE A 307 -23.84 -11.18 14.98
C ILE A 307 -24.41 -12.25 15.92
N HIS A 308 -25.72 -12.21 16.21
CA HIS A 308 -26.37 -13.24 17.02
C HIS A 308 -26.34 -14.63 16.38
N GLU A 309 -26.64 -14.72 15.08
CA GLU A 309 -26.60 -15.95 14.30
C GLU A 309 -25.18 -16.52 14.22
N PHE A 310 -24.20 -15.68 13.88
CA PHE A 310 -22.79 -16.09 13.87
C PHE A 310 -22.32 -16.59 15.24
N ARG A 311 -22.77 -15.98 16.33
CA ARG A 311 -22.46 -16.46 17.68
C ARG A 311 -23.15 -17.78 18.02
N ALA A 312 -24.37 -18.00 17.53
CA ALA A 312 -25.02 -19.29 17.69
C ALA A 312 -24.25 -20.38 16.94
N PHE A 313 -23.81 -20.09 15.72
CA PHE A 313 -22.92 -20.92 14.93
C PHE A 313 -21.60 -21.21 15.66
N CYS A 314 -20.92 -20.20 16.22
CA CYS A 314 -19.70 -20.41 17.01
C CYS A 314 -19.94 -21.32 18.22
N ARG A 315 -21.02 -21.09 18.99
CA ARG A 315 -21.36 -21.91 20.16
C ARG A 315 -21.62 -23.36 19.81
N ALA A 316 -22.32 -23.62 18.71
CA ALA A 316 -22.59 -24.98 18.22
C ALA A 316 -21.30 -25.74 17.88
N ASN A 317 -20.23 -25.02 17.53
CA ASN A 317 -18.91 -25.59 17.24
C ASN A 317 -17.94 -25.53 18.44
N GLY A 318 -18.40 -25.11 19.62
CA GLY A 318 -17.54 -24.94 20.81
C GLY A 318 -16.56 -23.77 20.72
N TRP A 319 -16.76 -22.84 19.78
CA TRP A 319 -15.88 -21.69 19.55
C TRP A 319 -16.38 -20.45 20.28
N ARG A 320 -15.43 -19.56 20.59
CA ARG A 320 -15.70 -18.17 20.97
C ARG A 320 -15.63 -17.26 19.75
N SER A 321 -16.00 -15.99 19.91
CA SER A 321 -15.90 -14.99 18.85
C SER A 321 -15.10 -13.77 19.31
N ALA A 322 -14.31 -13.22 18.39
CA ALA A 322 -13.63 -11.95 18.51
C ALA A 322 -13.71 -11.21 17.17
N PHE A 323 -13.61 -9.89 17.17
CA PHE A 323 -13.71 -9.06 15.98
C PHE A 323 -12.50 -8.11 15.89
N VAL A 324 -11.99 -7.89 14.68
CA VAL A 324 -10.80 -7.09 14.41
C VAL A 324 -11.09 -6.13 13.27
N GLY A 325 -10.74 -4.85 13.42
CA GLY A 325 -10.91 -3.87 12.34
C GLY A 325 -12.37 -3.48 12.11
N VAL A 326 -13.22 -3.57 13.14
CA VAL A 326 -14.63 -3.19 13.05
C VAL A 326 -14.84 -1.70 13.34
N ARG A 327 -15.87 -1.09 12.76
CA ARG A 327 -16.24 0.31 12.94
C ARG A 327 -17.20 0.51 14.11
N GLU A 328 -17.48 1.78 14.42
CA GLU A 328 -18.26 2.23 15.60
C GLU A 328 -19.63 1.54 15.75
N HIS A 329 -20.31 1.19 14.65
CA HIS A 329 -21.63 0.55 14.74
C HIS A 329 -21.57 -0.84 15.38
N VAL A 330 -20.51 -1.61 15.17
CA VAL A 330 -20.28 -2.89 15.87
C VAL A 330 -19.92 -2.66 17.32
N VAL A 331 -19.18 -1.58 17.63
CA VAL A 331 -18.85 -1.18 19.00
C VAL A 331 -20.11 -0.87 19.80
N LYS A 332 -21.07 -0.13 19.21
CA LYS A 332 -22.38 0.13 19.85
C LYS A 332 -23.11 -1.15 20.24
N PHE A 333 -23.05 -2.18 19.39
CA PHE A 333 -23.59 -3.50 19.71
C PHE A 333 -22.81 -4.17 20.86
N ALA A 334 -21.48 -4.14 20.80
CA ALA A 334 -20.61 -4.70 21.83
C ALA A 334 -20.82 -4.05 23.20
N ASP A 335 -21.05 -2.73 23.25
CA ASP A 335 -21.35 -1.99 24.48
C ASP A 335 -22.65 -2.44 25.14
N LYS A 336 -23.72 -2.66 24.36
CA LYS A 336 -24.97 -3.26 24.87
C LYS A 336 -24.72 -4.61 25.52
N LYS A 337 -23.77 -5.40 24.98
CA LYS A 337 -23.38 -6.70 25.54
C LYS A 337 -22.26 -6.59 26.58
N ARG A 338 -21.75 -5.40 26.89
CA ARG A 338 -20.58 -5.09 27.75
C ARG A 338 -19.33 -5.88 27.36
N TRP A 339 -19.09 -6.04 26.07
CA TRP A 339 -17.85 -6.64 25.56
C TRP A 339 -16.75 -5.59 25.53
N THR A 340 -15.52 -6.03 25.74
CA THR A 340 -14.37 -5.12 25.66
C THR A 340 -14.15 -4.69 24.22
N SER A 341 -13.98 -3.39 24.03
CA SER A 341 -13.57 -2.80 22.75
C SER A 341 -12.30 -1.95 22.95
N VAL A 342 -11.40 -2.01 21.97
CA VAL A 342 -10.13 -1.26 21.98
C VAL A 342 -9.96 -0.61 20.62
N GLU A 343 -9.92 0.72 20.57
CA GLU A 343 -9.53 1.47 19.38
C GLU A 343 -8.03 1.29 19.15
N PHE A 344 -7.67 0.57 18.09
CA PHE A 344 -6.28 0.14 17.85
C PHE A 344 -5.73 0.62 16.51
N ALA A 345 -6.58 1.07 15.60
CA ALA A 345 -6.20 1.44 14.25
C ALA A 345 -7.16 2.50 13.70
N VAL A 346 -6.68 3.23 12.70
CA VAL A 346 -7.48 4.12 11.86
C VAL A 346 -7.39 3.67 10.41
N GLU A 347 -8.46 3.83 9.68
CA GLU A 347 -8.46 3.71 8.23
C GLU A 347 -8.24 5.10 7.63
N GLN A 348 -7.15 5.25 6.86
CA GLN A 348 -6.81 6.49 6.18
C GLN A 348 -7.59 6.56 4.87
N VAL A 349 -8.37 7.62 4.72
CA VAL A 349 -9.19 7.87 3.53
C VAL A 349 -8.60 9.05 2.76
N VAL A 350 -8.50 8.90 1.44
CA VAL A 350 -8.20 9.97 0.50
C VAL A 350 -9.50 10.33 -0.23
N ASP A 351 -9.70 11.62 -0.50
CA ASP A 351 -10.72 12.10 -1.45
C ASP A 351 -10.05 12.37 -2.80
N PRO A 352 -10.15 11.46 -3.79
CA PRO A 352 -9.49 11.63 -5.08
C PRO A 352 -9.93 12.88 -5.85
N VAL A 353 -11.12 13.41 -5.58
CA VAL A 353 -11.65 14.59 -6.28
C VAL A 353 -10.97 15.86 -5.77
N THR A 354 -10.76 15.98 -4.47
CA THR A 354 -10.19 17.18 -3.83
C THR A 354 -8.71 17.04 -3.49
N ASN A 355 -8.08 15.89 -3.75
CA ASN A 355 -6.70 15.63 -3.35
C ASN A 355 -5.68 16.58 -4.00
N ASP A 356 -4.88 17.21 -3.16
CA ASP A 356 -3.89 18.23 -3.52
C ASP A 356 -2.79 17.76 -4.46
N ILE A 357 -2.42 16.47 -4.37
CA ILE A 357 -1.38 15.89 -5.23
C ILE A 357 -1.92 15.82 -6.65
N LEU A 358 -3.16 15.33 -6.84
CA LEU A 358 -3.79 15.29 -8.17
C LEU A 358 -4.09 16.69 -8.71
N ASN A 359 -4.39 17.65 -7.85
CA ASN A 359 -4.62 19.05 -8.23
C ASN A 359 -3.34 19.82 -8.59
N GLY A 360 -2.16 19.22 -8.39
CA GLY A 360 -0.87 19.91 -8.59
C GLY A 360 -0.65 21.09 -7.63
N ALA A 361 -1.51 21.25 -6.61
CA ALA A 361 -1.60 22.43 -5.77
C ALA A 361 -0.75 22.32 -4.50
N ALA A 362 -0.64 21.13 -3.90
CA ALA A 362 0.03 21.00 -2.60
C ALA A 362 0.68 19.63 -2.42
N GLY A 363 1.85 19.44 -3.05
CA GLY A 363 2.70 18.27 -2.79
C GLY A 363 3.99 18.57 -2.01
N GLY A 364 4.30 19.85 -1.74
CA GLY A 364 5.66 20.23 -1.36
C GLY A 364 6.70 19.69 -2.35
N SER A 365 7.90 19.34 -1.88
CA SER A 365 8.91 18.66 -2.71
C SER A 365 8.53 17.20 -3.01
N THR A 366 7.80 16.53 -2.10
CA THR A 366 7.44 15.11 -2.20
C THR A 366 6.46 14.84 -3.34
N GLY A 367 5.32 15.52 -3.39
CA GLY A 367 4.33 15.35 -4.46
C GLY A 367 4.87 15.80 -5.82
N LYS A 368 5.71 16.84 -5.88
CA LYS A 368 6.42 17.22 -7.12
C LYS A 368 7.35 16.11 -7.60
N ARG A 369 8.09 15.48 -6.70
CA ARG A 369 8.95 14.32 -7.02
C ARG A 369 8.12 13.12 -7.48
N MET A 370 7.01 12.81 -6.80
CA MET A 370 6.10 11.74 -7.20
C MET A 370 5.53 11.98 -8.60
N MET A 371 5.08 13.19 -8.91
CA MET A 371 4.59 13.54 -10.25
C MET A 371 5.68 13.47 -11.31
N LEU A 372 6.91 13.88 -11.01
CA LEU A 372 8.02 13.74 -11.94
C LEU A 372 8.33 12.26 -12.24
N VAL A 373 8.35 11.42 -11.21
CA VAL A 373 8.56 9.97 -11.36
C VAL A 373 7.41 9.34 -12.14
N ALA A 374 6.16 9.68 -11.79
CA ALA A 374 4.98 9.23 -12.53
C ALA A 374 5.02 9.65 -14.00
N LYS A 375 5.48 10.87 -14.31
CA LYS A 375 5.66 11.35 -15.69
C LYS A 375 6.68 10.52 -16.47
N LYS A 376 7.80 10.19 -15.82
CA LYS A 376 8.82 9.33 -16.44
C LYS A 376 8.25 7.93 -16.67
N LEU A 377 7.61 7.34 -15.66
CA LEU A 377 7.04 6.00 -15.76
C LEU A 377 5.89 5.92 -16.77
N ALA A 378 5.04 6.94 -16.87
CA ALA A 378 3.96 6.99 -17.87
C ALA A 378 4.49 7.09 -19.31
N LYS A 379 5.72 7.55 -19.50
CA LYS A 379 6.39 7.58 -20.80
C LYS A 379 7.08 6.26 -21.12
N ASP A 380 7.77 5.70 -20.13
CA ASP A 380 8.68 4.56 -20.31
C ASP A 380 7.99 3.19 -20.05
N ASN A 381 6.87 3.15 -19.33
CA ASN A 381 6.11 1.93 -19.05
C ASN A 381 4.68 2.03 -19.57
N VAL A 382 4.13 0.89 -19.97
CA VAL A 382 2.72 0.80 -20.36
C VAL A 382 1.89 0.53 -19.10
N LEU A 383 1.03 1.49 -18.75
CA LEU A 383 -0.03 1.28 -17.77
C LEU A 383 -1.19 0.54 -18.45
N ARG A 384 -1.67 -0.53 -17.81
CA ARG A 384 -2.82 -1.30 -18.26
C ARG A 384 -3.83 -1.45 -17.12
N MET A 385 -5.08 -1.69 -17.50
CA MET A 385 -6.17 -1.97 -16.56
C MET A 385 -6.80 -3.30 -16.91
N TYR A 386 -7.10 -4.11 -15.90
CA TYR A 386 -7.76 -5.40 -16.04
C TYR A 386 -8.91 -5.51 -15.05
N ASN A 387 -10.11 -5.79 -15.56
CA ASN A 387 -11.29 -6.06 -14.76
C ASN A 387 -11.69 -7.52 -14.98
N PRO A 388 -11.55 -8.41 -13.97
CA PRO A 388 -11.88 -9.82 -14.12
C PRO A 388 -13.35 -10.07 -14.49
N ALA A 389 -14.27 -9.18 -14.11
CA ALA A 389 -15.68 -9.28 -14.48
C ALA A 389 -15.95 -9.06 -15.98
N ASP A 390 -15.06 -8.34 -16.70
CA ASP A 390 -15.22 -8.06 -18.13
C ASP A 390 -14.69 -9.21 -19.02
N GLY A 391 -14.02 -10.20 -18.43
CA GLY A 391 -13.47 -11.36 -19.11
C GLY A 391 -12.32 -12.01 -18.35
N VAL A 392 -12.33 -13.34 -18.28
CA VAL A 392 -11.25 -14.13 -17.66
C VAL A 392 -10.09 -14.28 -18.62
N ASP A 393 -8.91 -13.80 -18.23
CA ASP A 393 -7.63 -14.08 -18.90
C ASP A 393 -6.75 -14.88 -17.93
N PRO A 394 -6.74 -16.22 -18.02
CA PRO A 394 -6.05 -17.07 -17.05
C PRO A 394 -4.53 -16.87 -17.08
N VAL A 395 -3.96 -16.50 -18.24
CA VAL A 395 -2.52 -16.28 -18.39
C VAL A 395 -2.13 -14.99 -17.67
N LEU A 396 -2.85 -13.90 -17.94
CA LEU A 396 -2.62 -12.62 -17.24
C LEU A 396 -2.84 -12.76 -15.74
N GLN A 397 -3.91 -13.44 -15.32
CA GLN A 397 -4.20 -13.69 -13.91
C GLN A 397 -3.05 -14.44 -13.22
N ALA A 398 -2.53 -15.50 -13.84
CA ALA A 398 -1.36 -16.22 -13.30
C ALA A 398 -0.12 -15.32 -13.17
N PHE A 399 0.14 -14.44 -14.14
CA PHE A 399 1.24 -13.48 -14.05
C PHE A 399 1.06 -12.47 -12.91
N LEU A 400 -0.13 -11.89 -12.78
CA LEU A 400 -0.44 -10.92 -11.72
C LEU A 400 -0.38 -11.56 -10.33
N GLN A 401 -0.96 -12.75 -10.16
CA GLN A 401 -0.83 -13.53 -8.92
C GLN A 401 0.64 -13.82 -8.62
N GLY A 402 1.45 -14.16 -9.63
CA GLY A 402 2.89 -14.35 -9.49
C GLY A 402 3.66 -13.09 -9.05
N VAL A 403 3.29 -11.90 -9.55
CA VAL A 403 3.87 -10.62 -9.09
C VAL A 403 3.56 -10.40 -7.61
N TYR A 404 2.31 -10.61 -7.22
CA TYR A 404 1.88 -10.51 -5.83
C TYR A 404 2.62 -11.49 -4.92
N ASP A 405 2.64 -12.77 -5.28
CA ASP A 405 3.27 -13.82 -4.47
C ASP A 405 4.78 -13.61 -4.30
N ARG A 406 5.49 -13.18 -5.35
CA ARG A 406 6.93 -12.86 -5.26
C ARG A 406 7.18 -11.66 -4.33
N CYS A 407 6.37 -10.61 -4.43
CA CYS A 407 6.49 -9.44 -3.56
C CYS A 407 6.20 -9.82 -2.10
N TYR A 408 5.16 -10.62 -1.87
CA TYR A 408 4.79 -11.12 -0.55
C TYR A 408 5.91 -11.98 0.05
N ALA A 409 6.41 -12.97 -0.69
CA ALA A 409 7.50 -13.85 -0.24
C ALA A 409 8.78 -13.07 0.08
N SER A 410 9.13 -12.06 -0.74
CA SER A 410 10.27 -11.18 -0.48
C SER A 410 10.10 -10.40 0.83
N LYS A 411 8.90 -9.86 1.10
CA LYS A 411 8.59 -9.14 2.34
C LYS A 411 8.61 -10.04 3.57
N GLU A 412 8.14 -11.28 3.47
CA GLU A 412 8.24 -12.29 4.54
C GLU A 412 9.70 -12.63 4.84
N ALA A 413 10.50 -12.92 3.81
CA ALA A 413 11.91 -13.22 3.96
C ALA A 413 12.70 -12.06 4.60
N ALA A 414 12.39 -10.82 4.24
CA ALA A 414 13.06 -9.64 4.78
C ALA A 414 12.74 -9.36 6.26
N LYS A 415 11.50 -9.65 6.70
CA LYS A 415 11.05 -9.31 8.07
C LYS A 415 11.13 -10.46 9.06
N GLY A 416 11.19 -11.71 8.60
CA GLY A 416 11.30 -12.89 9.45
C GLY A 416 10.26 -12.89 10.58
N ASP A 417 10.70 -12.94 11.84
CA ASP A 417 9.80 -12.93 13.00
C ASP A 417 9.05 -11.62 13.25
N THR A 418 9.47 -10.51 12.62
CA THR A 418 8.83 -9.18 12.71
C THR A 418 7.86 -8.90 11.57
N SER A 419 7.57 -9.95 10.79
CA SER A 419 6.50 -9.99 9.82
C SER A 419 5.14 -9.90 10.53
N ALA A 420 4.36 -8.87 10.20
CA ALA A 420 2.96 -8.74 10.60
C ALA A 420 2.12 -8.67 9.33
N TYR A 421 1.37 -9.72 9.05
CA TYR A 421 0.44 -9.78 7.94
C TYR A 421 -0.85 -10.43 8.39
N SER A 422 -1.97 -9.78 8.07
CA SER A 422 -3.30 -10.36 8.30
C SER A 422 -3.76 -11.24 7.15
N THR A 423 -3.26 -10.98 5.93
CA THR A 423 -3.88 -11.50 4.71
C THR A 423 -2.92 -11.93 3.61
N LYS A 424 -3.20 -13.10 3.01
CA LYS A 424 -2.64 -13.53 1.72
C LYS A 424 -3.77 -13.67 0.71
N LEU A 425 -3.78 -12.81 -0.29
CA LEU A 425 -4.91 -12.70 -1.22
C LEU A 425 -4.80 -13.68 -2.39
N HIS A 426 -5.92 -14.34 -2.68
CA HIS A 426 -6.26 -14.82 -4.01
C HIS A 426 -6.98 -13.71 -4.75
N LEU A 427 -6.27 -13.10 -5.70
CA LEU A 427 -6.68 -11.83 -6.32
C LEU A 427 -8.02 -11.95 -7.08
N PHE A 428 -8.32 -13.12 -7.63
CA PHE A 428 -9.43 -13.26 -8.59
C PHE A 428 -10.68 -13.94 -8.02
N ASP A 429 -10.74 -14.16 -6.70
CA ASP A 429 -11.87 -14.84 -6.04
C ASP A 429 -13.15 -13.98 -5.94
N LEU A 430 -13.01 -12.65 -6.01
CA LEU A 430 -14.12 -11.68 -6.00
C LEU A 430 -14.09 -10.79 -7.27
N PRO A 431 -14.24 -11.39 -8.47
CA PRO A 431 -13.97 -10.72 -9.73
C PRO A 431 -14.80 -9.45 -9.99
N HIS A 432 -16.00 -9.34 -9.41
CA HIS A 432 -16.89 -8.19 -9.61
C HIS A 432 -16.63 -7.02 -8.65
N LEU A 433 -15.82 -7.24 -7.61
CA LEU A 433 -15.40 -6.17 -6.72
C LEU A 433 -14.02 -5.62 -7.10
N MET A 434 -13.29 -6.26 -8.02
CA MET A 434 -11.88 -5.96 -8.26
C MET A 434 -11.65 -5.28 -9.60
N THR A 435 -10.85 -4.21 -9.58
CA THR A 435 -10.21 -3.64 -10.77
C THR A 435 -8.71 -3.60 -10.53
N TYR A 436 -7.92 -4.07 -11.50
CA TYR A 436 -6.47 -4.11 -11.41
C TYR A 436 -5.83 -3.08 -12.32
N PHE A 437 -4.91 -2.28 -11.77
CA PHE A 437 -3.95 -1.50 -12.54
C PHE A 437 -2.62 -2.22 -12.51
N TYR A 438 -1.93 -2.30 -13.64
CA TYR A 438 -0.61 -2.93 -13.68
C TYR A 438 0.31 -2.26 -14.69
N THR A 439 1.61 -2.33 -14.41
CA THR A 439 2.67 -1.87 -15.31
C THR A 439 3.32 -3.05 -16.00
N VAL A 440 3.74 -2.82 -17.23
CA VAL A 440 4.43 -3.80 -18.06
C VAL A 440 5.86 -3.33 -18.33
N GLY A 441 6.84 -4.23 -18.19
CA GLY A 441 8.24 -3.95 -18.49
C GLY A 441 8.58 -4.03 -19.98
N ASP A 442 9.85 -3.82 -20.32
CA ASP A 442 10.34 -3.91 -21.70
C ASP A 442 10.18 -5.31 -22.31
N ASP A 443 10.09 -6.34 -21.46
CA ASP A 443 9.83 -7.74 -21.80
C ASP A 443 8.36 -8.03 -22.12
N GLY A 444 7.47 -7.05 -21.97
CA GLY A 444 6.04 -7.23 -22.17
C GLY A 444 5.33 -7.93 -21.00
N LEU A 445 6.01 -8.20 -19.88
CA LEU A 445 5.45 -8.89 -18.72
C LEU A 445 5.05 -7.92 -17.59
N PRO A 446 4.01 -8.24 -16.80
CA PRO A 446 3.65 -7.45 -15.63
C PRO A 446 4.79 -7.38 -14.61
N ASN A 447 5.17 -6.17 -14.20
CA ASN A 447 6.23 -5.93 -13.21
C ASN A 447 5.75 -5.17 -11.96
N GLY A 448 4.50 -4.70 -11.94
CA GLY A 448 3.87 -4.08 -10.78
C GLY A 448 2.36 -4.08 -10.92
N MET A 449 1.63 -4.09 -9.80
CA MET A 449 0.17 -4.07 -9.81
C MET A 449 -0.42 -3.37 -8.57
N ALA A 450 -1.60 -2.80 -8.76
CA ALA A 450 -2.46 -2.29 -7.73
C ALA A 450 -3.87 -2.89 -7.88
N GLY A 451 -4.38 -3.51 -6.83
CA GLY A 451 -5.78 -3.92 -6.73
C GLY A 451 -6.62 -2.79 -6.17
N LEU A 452 -7.68 -2.44 -6.88
CA LEU A 452 -8.70 -1.50 -6.46
C LEU A 452 -9.99 -2.28 -6.19
N MET A 453 -10.28 -2.51 -4.91
CA MET A 453 -11.43 -3.29 -4.45
C MET A 453 -12.60 -2.35 -4.11
N GLN A 454 -13.78 -2.59 -4.64
CA GLN A 454 -15.00 -1.98 -4.14
C GLN A 454 -15.36 -2.59 -2.79
N VAL A 455 -15.44 -1.76 -1.75
CA VAL A 455 -15.75 -2.16 -0.36
C VAL A 455 -17.06 -1.56 0.14
N GLY A 456 -17.82 -0.93 -0.75
CA GLY A 456 -19.14 -0.36 -0.50
C GLY A 456 -19.62 0.52 -1.66
N PRO A 457 -20.87 1.01 -1.61
CA PRO A 457 -21.36 2.00 -2.57
C PRO A 457 -20.47 3.24 -2.60
N GLY A 458 -19.74 3.45 -3.70
CA GLY A 458 -18.82 4.58 -3.86
C GLY A 458 -17.61 4.56 -2.92
N GLN A 459 -17.28 3.42 -2.30
CA GLN A 459 -16.15 3.25 -1.39
C GLN A 459 -15.18 2.20 -1.94
N TYR A 460 -13.90 2.55 -2.03
CA TYR A 460 -12.87 1.68 -2.58
C TYR A 460 -11.69 1.53 -1.62
N LEU A 461 -11.09 0.34 -1.61
CA LEU A 461 -9.85 0.00 -0.93
C LEU A 461 -8.77 -0.25 -1.98
N LEU A 462 -7.63 0.41 -1.82
CA LEU A 462 -6.45 0.18 -2.65
C LEU A 462 -5.51 -0.80 -1.95
N ASP A 463 -5.67 -2.09 -2.23
CA ASP A 463 -4.85 -3.18 -1.70
C ASP A 463 -5.04 -4.43 -2.59
N PRO A 464 -3.97 -5.11 -3.03
CA PRO A 464 -2.56 -4.84 -2.77
C PRO A 464 -1.95 -3.84 -3.75
N VAL A 465 -0.99 -3.05 -3.29
CA VAL A 465 -0.08 -2.28 -4.16
C VAL A 465 1.33 -2.87 -4.05
N VAL A 466 1.79 -3.49 -5.13
CA VAL A 466 3.05 -4.23 -5.17
C VAL A 466 3.84 -3.93 -6.43
N ALA A 467 5.16 -4.01 -6.31
CA ALA A 467 6.09 -3.95 -7.42
C ALA A 467 7.05 -5.14 -7.29
N ALA A 468 7.27 -5.86 -8.38
CA ALA A 468 8.20 -6.99 -8.41
C ALA A 468 9.64 -6.50 -8.16
N PRO A 469 10.52 -7.35 -7.61
CA PRO A 469 11.95 -7.08 -7.62
C PRO A 469 12.42 -6.80 -9.06
N GLY A 470 13.05 -5.65 -9.29
CA GLY A 470 13.46 -5.20 -10.64
C GLY A 470 12.52 -4.21 -11.32
N ALA A 471 11.31 -3.99 -10.78
CA ALA A 471 10.45 -2.93 -11.28
C ALA A 471 11.11 -1.54 -11.08
N PRO A 472 10.89 -0.58 -12.00
CA PRO A 472 11.42 0.76 -11.87
C PRO A 472 11.09 1.44 -10.52
N PRO A 473 12.02 2.22 -9.93
CA PRO A 473 11.73 2.95 -8.70
C PRO A 473 10.52 3.88 -8.85
N GLY A 474 9.56 3.76 -7.94
CA GLY A 474 8.32 4.56 -7.94
C GLY A 474 7.12 3.94 -8.64
N THR A 475 7.22 2.68 -9.12
CA THR A 475 6.08 1.96 -9.71
C THR A 475 4.85 1.93 -8.79
N SER A 476 5.00 1.66 -7.50
CA SER A 476 3.88 1.67 -6.55
C SER A 476 3.22 3.05 -6.42
N ASP A 477 4.01 4.13 -6.50
CA ASP A 477 3.53 5.50 -6.39
C ASP A 477 2.74 5.87 -7.65
N PHE A 478 3.28 5.47 -8.81
CA PHE A 478 2.60 5.64 -10.09
C PHE A 478 1.27 4.89 -10.15
N LEU A 479 1.24 3.61 -9.74
CA LEU A 479 0.02 2.81 -9.69
C LEU A 479 -1.02 3.40 -8.72
N THR A 480 -0.58 3.92 -7.57
CA THR A 480 -1.48 4.59 -6.62
C THR A 480 -2.07 5.87 -7.21
N LEU A 481 -1.25 6.71 -7.86
CA LEU A 481 -1.72 7.92 -8.53
C LEU A 481 -2.67 7.61 -9.69
N ALA A 482 -2.42 6.52 -10.43
CA ALA A 482 -3.31 6.06 -11.49
C ALA A 482 -4.68 5.64 -10.93
N ALA A 483 -4.72 4.86 -9.85
CA ALA A 483 -5.96 4.46 -9.19
C ALA A 483 -6.73 5.68 -8.63
N MET A 484 -6.05 6.62 -7.98
CA MET A 484 -6.67 7.87 -7.52
C MET A 484 -7.24 8.69 -8.69
N GLY A 485 -6.47 8.85 -9.77
CA GLY A 485 -6.90 9.56 -10.97
C GLY A 485 -8.11 8.90 -11.64
N TYR A 486 -8.17 7.57 -11.64
CA TYR A 486 -9.30 6.80 -12.15
C TYR A 486 -10.56 7.05 -11.32
N LEU A 487 -10.47 6.94 -9.99
CA LEU A 487 -11.59 7.25 -9.10
C LEU A 487 -12.07 8.70 -9.23
N ARG A 488 -11.14 9.66 -9.40
CA ARG A 488 -11.48 11.06 -9.67
C ARG A 488 -12.31 11.22 -10.94
N ARG A 489 -11.96 10.53 -12.03
CA ARG A 489 -12.75 10.56 -13.29
C ARG A 489 -14.16 10.00 -13.10
N MET A 490 -14.34 9.06 -12.18
CA MET A 490 -15.66 8.52 -11.80
C MET A 490 -16.40 9.38 -10.77
N GLY A 491 -15.82 10.51 -10.31
CA GLY A 491 -16.41 11.33 -9.26
C GLY A 491 -16.44 10.66 -7.88
N VAL A 492 -15.67 9.59 -7.68
CA VAL A 492 -15.60 8.86 -6.42
C VAL A 492 -14.73 9.63 -5.42
N ARG A 493 -15.28 9.87 -4.23
CA ARG A 493 -14.68 10.69 -3.16
C ARG A 493 -14.08 9.88 -2.01
N HIS A 494 -14.11 8.56 -2.09
CA HIS A 494 -13.64 7.69 -1.01
C HIS A 494 -12.73 6.59 -1.55
N MET A 495 -11.44 6.72 -1.25
CA MET A 495 -10.44 5.67 -1.43
C MET A 495 -9.68 5.47 -0.13
N SER A 496 -9.54 4.23 0.31
CA SER A 496 -8.84 3.87 1.54
C SER A 496 -7.56 3.10 1.25
N PHE A 497 -6.55 3.23 2.11
CA PHE A 497 -5.36 2.38 2.12
C PHE A 497 -5.45 1.22 3.16
N GLY A 498 -6.64 1.02 3.70
CA GLY A 498 -6.93 0.05 4.75
C GLY A 498 -6.41 0.47 6.13
N LEU A 499 -6.35 -0.50 7.04
CA LEU A 499 -6.02 -0.25 8.45
C LEU A 499 -4.58 0.21 8.66
N GLU A 500 -4.42 1.30 9.39
CA GLU A 500 -3.18 1.81 9.93
C GLU A 500 -3.23 1.68 11.46
N PRO A 501 -2.47 0.74 12.06
CA PRO A 501 -2.39 0.62 13.50
C PRO A 501 -1.97 1.93 14.17
N LEU A 502 -2.54 2.22 15.33
CA LEU A 502 -2.13 3.32 16.19
C LEU A 502 -1.04 2.84 17.14
N ARG A 503 -0.02 3.67 17.36
CA ARG A 503 0.97 3.39 18.41
C ARG A 503 0.34 3.56 19.79
N GLU A 504 -0.43 4.63 19.96
CA GLU A 504 -1.21 4.92 21.15
C GLU A 504 -2.65 4.53 20.88
N VAL A 505 -3.14 3.49 21.57
CA VAL A 505 -4.55 3.10 21.47
C VAL A 505 -5.44 4.26 21.90
N GLY A 506 -6.54 4.43 21.19
CA GLY A 506 -7.53 5.44 21.48
C GLY A 506 -8.45 5.00 22.62
N GLU A 507 -9.74 5.02 22.35
CA GLU A 507 -10.75 4.65 23.33
C GLU A 507 -10.69 3.15 23.71
N ILE A 508 -10.86 2.86 25.01
CA ILE A 508 -11.00 1.49 25.53
C ILE A 508 -12.27 1.41 26.37
N ARG A 509 -13.21 0.53 26.01
CA ARG A 509 -14.48 0.35 26.74
C ARG A 509 -14.55 -1.04 27.37
N ASN A 510 -15.30 -1.14 28.46
CA ASN A 510 -15.65 -2.41 29.14
C ASN A 510 -14.46 -3.32 29.47
N ILE A 511 -13.30 -2.75 29.80
CA ILE A 511 -12.15 -3.44 30.40
C ILE A 511 -12.02 -2.99 31.86
N ARG A 512 -11.42 -3.81 32.73
CA ARG A 512 -11.09 -3.35 34.09
C ARG A 512 -9.99 -2.28 34.01
N ASN A 513 -10.13 -1.21 34.80
CA ASN A 513 -9.17 -0.09 34.82
C ASN A 513 -7.71 -0.52 35.02
N THR A 514 -7.47 -1.59 35.79
CA THR A 514 -6.14 -2.14 36.03
C THR A 514 -5.44 -2.63 34.75
N PHE A 515 -6.20 -3.04 33.72
CA PHE A 515 -5.64 -3.55 32.47
C PHE A 515 -5.53 -2.49 31.36
N VAL A 516 -6.05 -1.27 31.59
CA VAL A 516 -5.99 -0.19 30.59
C VAL A 516 -4.53 0.15 30.28
N ALA A 517 -3.72 0.39 31.31
CA ALA A 517 -2.30 0.72 31.15
C ALA A 517 -1.52 -0.41 30.44
N ASP A 518 -1.76 -1.65 30.85
CA ASP A 518 -1.13 -2.83 30.23
C ASP A 518 -1.52 -2.96 28.75
N THR A 519 -2.78 -2.74 28.41
CA THR A 519 -3.27 -2.77 27.02
C THR A 519 -2.56 -1.71 26.17
N ARG A 520 -2.42 -0.47 26.69
CA ARG A 520 -1.68 0.58 25.98
C ARG A 520 -0.22 0.20 25.77
N LEU A 521 0.43 -0.35 26.79
CA LEU A 521 1.83 -0.74 26.75
C LEU A 521 2.10 -1.89 25.77
N ILE A 522 1.25 -2.93 25.79
CA ILE A 522 1.34 -4.07 24.87
C ILE A 522 1.12 -3.62 23.43
N ASN A 523 0.17 -2.72 23.20
CA ASN A 523 -0.06 -2.16 21.87
C ASN A 523 1.16 -1.37 21.37
N ALA A 524 1.72 -0.47 22.19
CA ALA A 524 2.91 0.28 21.83
C ALA A 524 4.11 -0.64 21.55
N ALA A 525 4.29 -1.69 22.36
CA ALA A 525 5.34 -2.69 22.14
C ALA A 525 5.13 -3.46 20.82
N SER A 526 3.88 -3.82 20.50
CA SER A 526 3.53 -4.47 19.24
C SER A 526 3.78 -3.53 18.05
N TYR A 527 3.37 -2.28 18.16
CA TYR A 527 3.57 -1.27 17.12
C TYR A 527 5.04 -1.10 16.75
N ASP A 528 5.90 -0.95 17.77
CA ASP A 528 7.33 -0.81 17.59
C ASP A 528 7.96 -2.11 17.04
N ALA A 529 7.56 -3.28 17.56
CA ALA A 529 8.15 -4.57 17.20
C ALA A 529 7.86 -4.99 15.74
N PHE A 530 6.72 -4.61 15.19
CA PHE A 530 6.31 -4.96 13.83
C PHE A 530 6.51 -3.82 12.81
N GLY A 531 7.07 -2.68 13.25
CA GLY A 531 7.45 -1.58 12.36
C GLY A 531 6.27 -0.91 11.67
N PHE A 532 5.11 -0.78 12.34
CA PHE A 532 3.90 -0.22 11.74
C PHE A 532 4.04 1.26 11.34
N ALA A 533 5.04 1.98 11.87
CA ALA A 533 5.36 3.34 11.46
C ALA A 533 5.62 3.50 9.95
N GLY A 534 6.18 2.48 9.29
CA GLY A 534 6.44 2.52 7.85
C GLY A 534 5.15 2.62 7.01
N LYS A 535 4.05 2.01 7.46
CA LYS A 535 2.76 2.06 6.76
C LYS A 535 2.18 3.48 6.79
N LYS A 536 2.23 4.12 7.95
CA LYS A 536 1.82 5.51 8.11
C LYS A 536 2.60 6.46 7.19
N ILE A 537 3.93 6.36 7.19
CA ILE A 537 4.79 7.20 6.33
C ILE A 537 4.44 7.00 4.85
N LEU A 538 4.15 5.76 4.44
CA LEU A 538 3.75 5.44 3.08
C LEU A 538 2.41 6.07 2.70
N HIS A 539 1.44 6.10 3.60
CA HIS A 539 0.11 6.67 3.35
C HIS A 539 0.12 8.20 3.38
N ASP A 540 0.82 8.79 4.35
CA ASP A 540 0.88 10.24 4.55
C ASP A 540 1.33 10.99 3.29
N LYS A 541 2.21 10.38 2.48
CA LYS A 541 2.69 10.97 1.23
C LYS A 541 1.60 11.18 0.17
N PHE A 542 0.45 10.51 0.31
CA PHE A 542 -0.71 10.65 -0.58
C PHE A 542 -1.75 11.64 -0.05
N HIS A 543 -1.47 12.32 1.05
CA HIS A 543 -2.31 13.36 1.65
C HIS A 543 -3.74 12.85 1.91
N PRO A 544 -3.90 11.85 2.81
CA PRO A 544 -5.22 11.44 3.26
C PRO A 544 -5.97 12.62 3.90
N ASP A 545 -7.28 12.62 3.75
CA ASP A 545 -8.17 13.64 4.29
C ASP A 545 -8.19 13.52 5.83
N PRO A 546 -7.69 14.54 6.57
CA PRO A 546 -7.60 14.48 8.01
C PRO A 546 -8.98 14.39 8.70
N GLU A 547 -10.05 14.85 8.04
CA GLU A 547 -11.41 14.87 8.57
C GLU A 547 -12.15 13.54 8.36
N ARG A 548 -11.64 12.68 7.47
CA ARG A 548 -12.29 11.40 7.09
C ARG A 548 -11.61 10.16 7.66
N LYS A 549 -10.85 10.31 8.74
CA LYS A 549 -10.26 9.16 9.44
C LYS A 549 -11.36 8.31 10.06
N ILE A 550 -11.40 7.03 9.69
CA ILE A 550 -12.38 6.09 10.24
C ILE A 550 -11.71 5.30 11.37
N ARG A 551 -12.23 5.43 12.59
CA ARG A 551 -11.74 4.68 13.76
C ARG A 551 -12.13 3.23 13.66
N THR A 552 -11.21 2.33 14.04
CA THR A 552 -11.43 0.89 14.00
C THR A 552 -10.99 0.21 15.29
N PHE A 553 -11.71 -0.87 15.62
CA PHE A 553 -11.68 -1.45 16.95
C PHE A 553 -11.39 -2.95 16.91
N LEU A 554 -10.80 -3.44 17.99
CA LEU A 554 -10.80 -4.84 18.39
C LEU A 554 -11.96 -5.05 19.35
N ILE A 555 -12.69 -6.15 19.23
CA ILE A 555 -13.77 -6.51 20.16
C ILE A 555 -13.55 -7.94 20.67
N LEU A 556 -13.51 -8.08 21.99
CA LEU A 556 -13.38 -9.35 22.69
C LEU A 556 -14.78 -9.77 23.14
N GLY A 557 -15.34 -10.82 22.53
CA GLY A 557 -16.75 -11.22 22.63
C GLY A 557 -17.22 -11.79 23.98
N SER A 558 -16.63 -11.33 25.09
CA SER A 558 -16.89 -11.78 26.46
C SER A 558 -16.62 -10.70 27.52
N ARG A 559 -17.27 -10.86 28.67
CA ARG A 559 -17.10 -10.03 29.89
C ARG A 559 -16.04 -10.56 30.85
N ASN A 560 -15.65 -11.83 30.70
CA ASN A 560 -14.74 -12.49 31.63
C ASN A 560 -13.27 -12.21 31.23
N PRO A 561 -12.41 -11.71 32.13
CA PRO A 561 -11.02 -11.36 31.82
C PRO A 561 -10.18 -12.49 31.21
N LEU A 562 -10.34 -13.73 31.68
CA LEU A 562 -9.61 -14.88 31.13
C LEU A 562 -9.99 -15.14 29.68
N THR A 563 -11.28 -14.99 29.38
CA THR A 563 -11.81 -15.17 28.02
C THR A 563 -11.51 -13.96 27.11
N GLN A 564 -11.26 -12.79 27.69
CA GLN A 564 -10.76 -11.61 26.96
C GLN A 564 -9.29 -11.82 26.56
N ALA A 565 -8.45 -12.29 27.49
CA ALA A 565 -7.07 -12.67 27.18
C ALA A 565 -7.01 -13.75 26.09
N ASP A 566 -7.89 -14.75 26.16
CA ASP A 566 -8.06 -15.79 25.15
C ASP A 566 -8.37 -15.20 23.75
N GLY A 567 -9.30 -14.24 23.69
CA GLY A 567 -9.62 -13.51 22.46
C GLY A 567 -8.45 -12.67 21.93
N ALA A 568 -7.71 -12.01 22.81
CA ALA A 568 -6.54 -11.22 22.41
C ALA A 568 -5.41 -12.10 21.83
N VAL A 569 -5.14 -13.25 22.46
CA VAL A 569 -4.17 -14.24 21.94
C VAL A 569 -4.63 -14.80 20.60
N ALA A 570 -5.92 -15.10 20.45
CA ALA A 570 -6.48 -15.53 19.18
C ALA A 570 -6.31 -14.48 18.08
N ILE A 571 -6.58 -13.20 18.37
CA ILE A 571 -6.35 -12.11 17.42
C ILE A 571 -4.88 -12.09 16.98
N CYS A 572 -3.92 -12.12 17.92
CA CYS A 572 -2.49 -12.15 17.59
C CYS A 572 -2.14 -13.34 16.68
N ARG A 573 -2.69 -14.53 16.96
CA ARG A 573 -2.49 -15.72 16.12
C ARG A 573 -3.10 -15.57 14.73
N ALA A 574 -4.31 -15.01 14.64
CA ALA A 574 -5.01 -14.80 13.37
C ALA A 574 -4.27 -13.79 12.48
N THR A 575 -3.67 -12.75 13.07
CA THR A 575 -2.86 -11.73 12.39
C THR A 575 -1.37 -12.08 12.30
N HIS A 576 -0.99 -13.33 12.57
CA HIS A 576 0.39 -13.83 12.50
C HIS A 576 1.41 -13.03 13.36
N LEU A 577 0.94 -12.33 14.41
CA LEU A 577 1.79 -11.61 15.33
C LEU A 577 2.44 -12.59 16.30
N LYS A 578 3.74 -12.82 16.12
CA LYS A 578 4.54 -13.62 17.05
C LYS A 578 4.66 -12.89 18.39
N ALA A 579 4.60 -13.63 19.49
CA ALA A 579 4.74 -13.04 20.83
C ALA A 579 6.19 -12.63 21.14
N SER A 580 7.19 -13.30 20.55
CA SER A 580 8.61 -13.10 20.89
C SER A 580 9.15 -11.69 20.59
N PRO A 581 8.80 -11.01 19.47
CA PRO A 581 9.22 -9.63 19.24
C PRO A 581 8.54 -8.65 20.22
N VAL A 582 7.26 -8.88 20.51
CA VAL A 582 6.48 -8.06 21.45
C VAL A 582 7.06 -8.16 22.85
N LEU A 583 7.34 -9.38 23.33
CA LEU A 583 7.90 -9.62 24.66
C LEU A 583 9.28 -8.97 24.81
N ARG A 584 10.16 -9.12 23.82
CA ARG A 584 11.47 -8.45 23.81
C ARG A 584 11.33 -6.94 23.90
N ARG A 585 10.38 -6.36 23.15
CA ARG A 585 10.12 -4.92 23.17
C ARG A 585 9.51 -4.45 24.50
N LEU A 586 8.63 -5.25 25.10
CA LEU A 586 8.03 -4.99 26.40
C LEU A 586 9.09 -4.93 27.50
N ILE A 587 9.99 -5.93 27.55
CA ILE A 587 11.11 -5.97 28.50
C ILE A 587 11.96 -4.70 28.36
N TRP A 588 12.27 -4.29 27.12
CA TRP A 588 13.03 -3.07 26.86
C TRP A 588 12.31 -1.81 27.35
N LEU A 589 11.01 -1.66 27.09
CA LEU A 589 10.22 -0.51 27.56
C LEU A 589 10.15 -0.45 29.09
N LEU A 590 9.99 -1.59 29.75
CA LEU A 590 9.99 -1.68 31.21
C LEU A 590 11.36 -1.32 31.80
N GLN A 591 12.45 -1.80 31.20
CA GLN A 591 13.82 -1.43 31.60
C GLN A 591 14.08 0.06 31.40
N ALA A 592 13.66 0.65 30.29
CA ALA A 592 13.80 2.08 30.02
C ALA A 592 13.01 2.92 31.05
N ALA A 593 11.79 2.52 31.38
CA ALA A 593 10.99 3.18 32.42
C ALA A 593 11.62 3.05 33.82
N GLN A 594 12.22 1.90 34.14
CA GLN A 594 12.96 1.68 35.38
C GLN A 594 14.16 2.65 35.47
N VAL A 595 14.96 2.75 34.40
CA VAL A 595 16.11 3.66 34.33
C VAL A 595 15.66 5.12 34.43
N GLY A 596 14.59 5.50 33.74
CA GLY A 596 14.00 6.84 33.82
C GLY A 596 13.61 7.21 35.26
N ARG A 597 12.90 6.32 35.96
CA ARG A 597 12.54 6.52 37.38
C ARG A 597 13.77 6.61 38.28
N THR A 598 14.81 5.82 38.03
CA THR A 598 16.05 5.93 38.80
C THR A 598 16.78 7.25 38.53
N MET A 599 16.81 7.72 37.29
CA MET A 599 17.41 9.00 36.93
C MET A 599 16.61 10.17 37.52
N GLU A 600 15.28 10.13 37.45
CA GLU A 600 14.41 11.15 38.04
C GLU A 600 14.54 11.17 39.57
N GLY A 601 14.66 10.01 40.21
CA GLY A 601 14.97 9.88 41.63
C GLY A 601 16.37 10.41 41.98
N MET A 602 17.38 10.15 41.14
CA MET A 602 18.74 10.69 41.31
C MET A 602 18.76 12.21 41.13
N LEU A 603 18.10 12.74 40.09
CA LEU A 603 17.97 14.18 39.84
C LEU A 603 17.22 14.86 40.97
N SER A 604 16.12 14.27 41.47
CA SER A 604 15.39 14.78 42.63
C SER A 604 16.26 14.80 43.90
N ARG A 605 17.10 13.79 44.11
CA ARG A 605 18.06 13.77 45.22
C ARG A 605 19.16 14.81 45.06
N LEU A 606 19.68 15.01 43.85
CA LEU A 606 20.69 16.04 43.56
C LEU A 606 20.11 17.45 43.71
N VAL A 607 18.85 17.68 43.31
CA VAL A 607 18.13 18.93 43.55
C VAL A 607 17.91 19.15 45.06
N ASN A 608 17.46 18.13 45.80
CA ASN A 608 17.20 18.25 47.23
C ASN A 608 18.48 18.40 48.08
N LYS A 609 19.62 17.89 47.61
CA LYS A 609 20.93 18.09 48.25
C LYS A 609 21.55 19.46 47.96
N GLY A 610 20.95 20.26 47.07
CA GLY A 610 21.52 21.54 46.64
C GLY A 610 22.68 21.42 45.65
N ASP A 611 23.00 20.19 45.21
CA ASP A 611 24.08 19.92 44.24
C ASP A 611 23.69 20.34 42.81
N LEU A 612 22.38 20.39 42.53
CA LEU A 612 21.83 21.08 41.38
C LEU A 612 21.18 22.39 41.85
N ARG A 613 21.87 23.51 41.63
CA ARG A 613 21.24 24.83 41.77
C ARG A 613 20.04 24.87 40.82
N LYS A 614 18.83 25.08 41.35
CA LYS A 614 17.74 25.63 40.54
C LYS A 614 18.33 26.85 39.84
N SER A 615 18.24 26.93 38.52
CA SER A 615 18.61 28.16 37.84
C SER A 615 17.69 29.25 38.38
N GLU A 616 18.19 30.02 39.33
CA GLU A 616 17.61 31.30 39.65
C GLU A 616 17.66 32.09 38.34
N SER A 617 16.48 32.39 37.81
CA SER A 617 16.35 33.34 36.72
C SER A 617 17.12 34.59 37.11
N SER A 618 18.19 34.88 36.37
CA SER A 618 19.01 36.06 36.57
C SER A 618 18.11 37.31 36.63
N PRO A 619 18.28 38.19 37.64
CA PRO A 619 17.50 39.42 37.73
C PRO A 619 17.81 40.43 36.60
N ASP A 620 18.80 40.15 35.74
CA ASP A 620 19.21 41.02 34.63
C ASP A 620 18.80 40.50 33.24
N ALA A 621 17.92 39.51 33.15
CA ALA A 621 17.31 39.17 31.87
C ALA A 621 16.32 40.30 31.47
N PRO A 622 16.50 40.94 30.30
CA PRO A 622 15.60 42.00 29.86
C PRO A 622 14.18 41.47 29.82
N SER A 623 13.26 42.20 30.45
CA SER A 623 11.85 41.86 30.49
C SER A 623 11.36 41.58 29.06
N PRO A 624 10.70 40.44 28.80
CA PRO A 624 10.04 40.27 27.51
C PRO A 624 9.04 41.44 27.33
N PRO A 625 8.91 41.99 26.12
CA PRO A 625 8.00 43.10 25.87
C PRO A 625 6.61 42.70 26.35
N SER A 626 5.99 43.58 27.15
CA SER A 626 4.64 43.41 27.66
C SER A 626 3.66 43.30 26.49
N THR A 627 3.35 42.08 26.09
CA THR A 627 2.16 41.82 25.29
C THR A 627 0.97 41.96 26.23
N SER A 628 0.33 43.13 26.11
CA SER A 628 -1.01 43.39 26.59
C SER A 628 -1.91 42.19 26.25
N PRO A 629 -2.74 41.67 27.17
CA PRO A 629 -3.65 40.60 26.85
C PRO A 629 -4.63 41.14 25.80
N ALA A 630 -4.48 40.65 24.57
CA ALA A 630 -5.54 40.75 23.58
C ALA A 630 -6.78 40.10 24.21
N GLN A 631 -7.79 40.92 24.45
CA GLN A 631 -9.13 40.50 24.81
C GLN A 631 -9.56 39.43 23.82
N LEU A 632 -9.72 38.20 24.32
CA LEU A 632 -10.53 37.20 23.63
C LEU A 632 -11.93 37.80 23.45
N PRO A 633 -12.53 37.72 22.25
CA PRO A 633 -13.88 38.20 22.06
C PRO A 633 -14.80 37.43 23.00
N GLN A 634 -15.55 38.16 23.82
CA GLN A 634 -16.68 37.59 24.55
C GLN A 634 -17.59 36.92 23.53
N VAL A 635 -17.70 35.59 23.63
CA VAL A 635 -18.80 34.86 23.01
C VAL A 635 -20.05 35.36 23.70
N VAL A 636 -20.78 36.23 23.02
CA VAL A 636 -22.16 36.58 23.35
C VAL A 636 -22.94 35.28 23.26
N VAL A 637 -23.24 34.69 24.42
CA VAL A 637 -24.29 33.69 24.54
C VAL A 637 -25.59 34.44 24.31
N THR A 638 -26.07 34.47 23.07
CA THR A 638 -27.46 34.74 22.77
C THR A 638 -28.27 33.62 23.41
N THR A 639 -28.88 33.92 24.54
CA THR A 639 -30.01 33.15 25.07
C THR A 639 -31.12 33.20 24.03
N GLU A 640 -31.28 32.13 23.26
CA GLU A 640 -32.51 31.90 22.52
C GLU A 640 -33.67 31.71 23.50
N PRO A 641 -34.88 32.20 23.17
CA PRO A 641 -36.02 32.12 24.05
C PRO A 641 -36.48 30.68 24.19
N GLN A 642 -36.75 30.32 25.44
CA GLN A 642 -37.40 29.09 25.86
C GLN A 642 -38.73 28.91 25.11
N GLU A 643 -38.72 28.10 24.04
CA GLU A 643 -39.91 27.74 23.30
C GLU A 643 -40.78 26.83 24.17
N GLN A 644 -41.93 27.38 24.58
CA GLN A 644 -42.93 26.70 25.38
C GLN A 644 -43.43 25.45 24.66
N ALA A 645 -43.25 24.31 25.31
CA ALA A 645 -43.85 23.04 24.93
C ALA A 645 -45.37 23.18 24.77
N ARG A 646 -45.88 22.97 23.55
CA ARG A 646 -47.29 22.64 23.31
C ARG A 646 -47.49 21.13 23.39
N PRO A 647 -48.65 20.67 23.92
CA PRO A 647 -48.90 19.27 24.19
C PRO A 647 -49.19 18.46 22.91
N ILE A 648 -48.70 17.23 22.92
CA ILE A 648 -49.01 16.17 21.95
C ILE A 648 -50.49 15.77 22.14
N PRO A 649 -51.33 15.74 21.09
CA PRO A 649 -52.64 15.14 21.18
C PRO A 649 -52.55 13.62 21.09
N HIS A 650 -53.24 12.95 22.01
CA HIS A 650 -53.49 11.52 21.98
C HIS A 650 -54.21 11.10 20.68
N ARG A 651 -53.64 10.13 19.96
CA ARG A 651 -54.38 9.02 19.36
C ARG A 651 -53.49 7.83 19.09
#